data_AF-A0A2D9UFX9-F1
#
_entry.id   AF-A0A2D9UFX9-F1
#
_cell.length_a   1.000
_cell.length_b   1.000
_cell.length_c   1.000
_cell.angle_alpha   90.00
_cell.angle_beta   90.00
_cell.angle_gamma   90.00
#
_symmetry.space_group_name_H-M   'P 1'
#
loop_
_entity.id
_entity.type
_entity.pdbx_description
1 polymer ?
#
loop_
_entity_poly.entity_id
_entity_poly.type
_entity_poly.pdbx_seq_one_letter_code
_entity_poly.pdbx_strand_id
1 'polypeptide(L)'
;MSYLYIVCFSIVLVFSVSPVDAQESISALKEDVFDLMKDNSSRSNKKKVRKFFRILNSKNLPSNTNSIVKFLLIDFNERKLGFHNYYLSFFDFLIECDDKKEYQLLNSVLNYFDSNLNTLSNIELKHFLARLNNFVKFNMLIDKENFTWSAFGSYSFMISSDQRPVFNFDKVQVSLANKFDTVVFFNLTGQYELLKNSLEVEYAESDFYSEDVSVDFLFNNFSIDLNKNFFQIKNATIRSQGVVSVICNGVFKNKLTSSNNYPVFNSNSESISFKIFDNIDVVSGFELRGENIFLNRNGNPIHLLIKDDNNNYKVTSKHFQISNNSLSSSDSRFVISNQLDSIYHPVVKFSYNDFSQKILIDRISGQRGLNPIRNSFHGLNMFADRLEIDLVYDNCLLFHYAPGTDIEVLFESDNYFDKSRYNDFFSFDVNVFGLLFGFLSEINDSVEEIDYSQIYFVKDFCDFNNLDFSTAISYLINFEIFGFLDYNRFDKNFKIKPWALNFIDAVDAQYDYDVLKIEALAGIGDTIAEIDLLLNTMDVFRVNKINITDRFDFDIYPMSNKISFFDNKSFSMDGNIYIGDFAFSGKDVRFNYDDFAFQFNKNSIFSFIDPSGEELSSSLIHFDYGFLFIDSVTNKSGLAMLNDFPRFQTYSHSFLSYNNDPVQFLIDPISINYLSDMSLDNLAFSGSLHIDGDSIEANGVLKFNKAHNLETVIMCDSIDIYKNKITLEQGSLSLNQDGLFASGNFTSNDLYFYSNSIELLSGQLIGNVRNIMNGPKLDSVPFKAKLAGLHYTPYDNNFLIKSNNSTINLYQDYNFKGDLYFDGNDLNGGGSLNTNLYKIESSHIFFTHDNIMSADAVFTVVSNDKKGLLLFKSSGASVEYSLDNKSILINKSVENFSLPHLSYFIDFESVLFDLKKYEINFLNYDPFSSGRLYTSKYGKTPFEYHALNATYSLGDNKLCVSDGIQLDIKRYWLQPSDNQFCVLDNGDFSVFENASLIKKRFLRKDKLISDKDVFLTNKLKADFIND
;
A
#
# COMPACT_ATOMS: atom_id res chain seq x y z
N MET A 1 7.39 19.28 -108.19
CA MET A 1 6.38 20.35 -108.26
C MET A 1 6.84 21.47 -107.34
N SER A 2 7.06 22.74 -107.70
CA SER A 2 7.22 23.43 -108.98
C SER A 2 6.98 24.93 -108.70
N TYR A 3 8.00 25.76 -108.92
CA TYR A 3 7.92 27.20 -109.27
C TYR A 3 7.40 28.20 -108.20
N LEU A 4 7.75 29.50 -108.20
CA LEU A 4 8.50 30.36 -109.14
C LEU A 4 9.16 31.56 -108.38
N TYR A 5 10.35 32.01 -108.80
CA TYR A 5 10.95 33.38 -108.85
C TYR A 5 10.38 34.56 -107.99
N ILE A 6 11.14 35.58 -107.56
CA ILE A 6 12.08 36.43 -108.35
C ILE A 6 13.32 36.88 -107.54
N VAL A 7 14.45 36.94 -108.24
CA VAL A 7 15.76 37.48 -107.85
C VAL A 7 15.78 39.02 -107.86
N CYS A 8 16.42 39.65 -106.86
CA CYS A 8 17.07 40.94 -107.05
C CYS A 8 18.50 40.88 -106.51
N PHE A 9 19.47 41.13 -107.39
CA PHE A 9 20.90 40.88 -107.18
C PHE A 9 21.61 42.21 -106.91
N SER A 10 22.13 42.43 -105.70
CA SER A 10 22.97 43.60 -105.38
C SER A 10 24.32 43.15 -104.84
N ILE A 11 25.25 43.04 -105.79
CA ILE A 11 26.73 42.94 -105.71
C ILE A 11 27.33 42.93 -104.30
N VAL A 12 27.97 41.81 -103.98
CA VAL A 12 28.98 41.69 -102.92
C VAL A 12 30.20 42.54 -103.30
N LEU A 13 30.55 43.51 -102.46
CA LEU A 13 31.85 44.19 -102.49
C LEU A 13 32.70 43.68 -101.32
N VAL A 14 33.61 42.76 -101.61
CA VAL A 14 34.66 42.35 -100.66
C VAL A 14 35.67 43.50 -100.55
N PHE A 15 35.73 44.14 -99.38
CA PHE A 15 36.86 44.98 -99.00
C PHE A 15 37.72 44.24 -97.96
N SER A 16 38.97 43.96 -98.33
CA SER A 16 39.96 43.28 -97.48
C SER A 16 41.25 44.11 -97.39
N VAL A 17 41.18 45.22 -96.65
CA VAL A 17 42.24 46.23 -96.35
C VAL A 17 41.77 46.96 -95.07
N SER A 18 42.55 47.27 -94.02
CA SER A 18 43.86 46.79 -93.50
C SER A 18 43.95 47.12 -91.98
N PRO A 19 44.95 46.67 -91.18
CA PRO A 19 44.93 46.83 -89.72
C PRO A 19 45.39 48.23 -89.24
N VAL A 20 44.70 49.28 -89.70
CA VAL A 20 44.94 50.68 -89.29
C VAL A 20 43.64 51.38 -88.83
N ASP A 21 42.47 51.08 -89.42
CA ASP A 21 41.17 51.70 -89.06
C ASP A 21 40.61 51.28 -87.68
N ALA A 22 41.23 50.28 -87.04
CA ALA A 22 40.88 49.89 -85.68
C ALA A 22 41.17 51.00 -84.66
N GLN A 23 42.12 51.90 -84.93
CA GLN A 23 42.64 52.83 -83.93
C GLN A 23 41.94 54.19 -83.94
N GLU A 24 41.60 54.74 -85.11
CA GLU A 24 40.82 56.00 -85.22
C GLU A 24 39.38 55.85 -84.70
N SER A 25 38.78 54.66 -84.85
CA SER A 25 37.39 54.44 -84.44
C SER A 25 37.20 54.16 -82.94
N ILE A 26 38.25 53.82 -82.19
CA ILE A 26 38.20 53.69 -80.73
C ILE A 26 38.38 55.06 -80.04
N SER A 27 39.09 56.02 -80.66
CA SER A 27 39.21 57.39 -80.13
C SER A 27 37.87 58.12 -80.09
N ALA A 28 37.09 58.08 -81.18
CA ALA A 28 35.78 58.74 -81.24
C ALA A 28 34.81 58.17 -80.18
N LEU A 29 34.66 56.85 -80.12
CA LEU A 29 33.86 56.15 -79.11
C LEU A 29 34.28 56.45 -77.65
N LYS A 30 35.57 56.70 -77.44
CA LYS A 30 36.11 57.08 -76.13
C LYS A 30 35.75 58.53 -75.77
N GLU A 31 35.66 59.44 -76.73
CA GLU A 31 35.17 60.80 -76.52
C GLU A 31 33.66 60.81 -76.24
N ASP A 32 32.85 60.09 -77.03
CA ASP A 32 31.40 59.93 -76.80
C ASP A 32 31.10 59.42 -75.37
N VAL A 33 31.81 58.37 -74.94
CA VAL A 33 31.70 57.81 -73.60
C VAL A 33 32.17 58.79 -72.50
N PHE A 34 33.16 59.64 -72.76
CA PHE A 34 33.57 60.68 -71.81
C PHE A 34 32.62 61.88 -71.76
N ASP A 35 31.87 62.16 -72.82
CA ASP A 35 30.86 63.22 -72.84
C ASP A 35 29.58 62.79 -72.13
N LEU A 36 29.13 61.54 -72.29
CA LEU A 36 28.10 60.91 -71.47
C LEU A 36 28.43 60.91 -69.95
N MET A 37 29.70 61.13 -69.59
CA MET A 37 30.18 61.20 -68.21
C MET A 37 30.21 62.61 -67.61
N LYS A 38 30.17 63.68 -68.40
CA LYS A 38 30.47 65.05 -67.93
C LYS A 38 29.59 65.49 -66.76
N ASP A 39 28.28 65.21 -66.84
CA ASP A 39 27.29 65.82 -65.93
C ASP A 39 26.86 64.93 -64.74
N ASN A 40 27.23 63.65 -64.68
CA ASN A 40 26.68 62.72 -63.67
C ASN A 40 27.64 61.64 -63.11
N SER A 41 28.95 61.66 -63.38
CA SER A 41 29.85 60.55 -63.00
C SER A 41 30.79 60.80 -61.81
N SER A 42 30.80 59.85 -60.86
CA SER A 42 31.66 59.88 -59.66
C SER A 42 33.16 59.70 -59.98
N ARG A 43 34.05 60.10 -59.05
CA ARG A 43 35.50 59.87 -59.17
C ARG A 43 35.86 58.37 -59.30
N SER A 44 35.04 57.48 -58.75
CA SER A 44 35.18 56.02 -58.90
C SER A 44 34.83 55.58 -60.32
N ASN A 45 33.69 56.02 -60.85
CA ASN A 45 33.23 55.68 -62.20
C ASN A 45 34.22 56.20 -63.27
N LYS A 46 34.79 57.40 -63.04
CA LYS A 46 35.89 57.97 -63.85
C LYS A 46 37.17 57.11 -63.86
N LYS A 47 37.48 56.36 -62.78
CA LYS A 47 38.58 55.38 -62.76
C LYS A 47 38.21 54.10 -63.52
N LYS A 48 37.00 53.58 -63.35
CA LYS A 48 36.50 52.37 -64.04
C LYS A 48 36.58 52.52 -65.56
N VAL A 49 36.02 53.58 -66.13
CA VAL A 49 36.03 53.82 -67.59
C VAL A 49 37.48 53.91 -68.13
N ARG A 50 38.39 54.55 -67.40
CA ARG A 50 39.82 54.58 -67.77
C ARG A 50 40.47 53.20 -67.69
N LYS A 51 40.11 52.37 -66.70
CA LYS A 51 40.59 50.99 -66.58
C LYS A 51 40.07 50.14 -67.75
N PHE A 52 38.78 50.22 -68.06
CA PHE A 52 38.15 49.55 -69.20
C PHE A 52 38.88 49.86 -70.52
N PHE A 53 39.02 51.13 -70.89
CA PHE A 53 39.74 51.50 -72.13
C PHE A 53 41.23 51.13 -72.09
N ARG A 54 41.86 50.99 -70.91
CA ARG A 54 43.23 50.48 -70.81
C ARG A 54 43.31 48.97 -71.09
N ILE A 55 42.34 48.20 -70.62
CA ILE A 55 42.23 46.75 -70.88
C ILE A 55 41.92 46.50 -72.36
N LEU A 56 40.99 47.26 -72.94
CA LEU A 56 40.61 47.17 -74.35
C LEU A 56 41.77 47.46 -75.33
N ASN A 57 42.75 48.26 -74.90
CA ASN A 57 43.98 48.54 -75.65
C ASN A 57 45.15 47.62 -75.27
N SER A 58 44.93 46.59 -74.44
CA SER A 58 45.96 45.61 -74.06
C SER A 58 46.06 44.46 -75.07
N LYS A 59 47.20 43.76 -75.09
CA LYS A 59 47.42 42.58 -75.96
C LYS A 59 46.83 41.27 -75.42
N ASN A 60 46.13 41.32 -74.28
CA ASN A 60 45.71 40.10 -73.55
C ASN A 60 44.29 39.63 -73.94
N LEU A 61 43.55 40.41 -74.72
CA LEU A 61 42.18 40.09 -75.11
C LEU A 61 42.11 39.22 -76.38
N PRO A 62 41.05 38.40 -76.54
CA PRO A 62 40.79 37.65 -77.77
C PRO A 62 40.74 38.51 -79.05
N SER A 63 41.12 37.91 -80.18
CA SER A 63 41.35 38.60 -81.46
C SER A 63 40.12 39.25 -82.12
N ASN A 64 38.91 39.06 -81.59
CA ASN A 64 37.68 39.72 -82.06
C ASN A 64 37.00 40.64 -81.01
N THR A 65 37.55 40.74 -79.79
CA THR A 65 36.91 41.45 -78.66
C THR A 65 36.65 42.92 -78.98
N ASN A 66 37.58 43.62 -79.62
CA ASN A 66 37.45 45.06 -79.89
C ASN A 66 36.34 45.37 -80.92
N SER A 67 36.09 44.47 -81.88
CA SER A 67 35.03 44.60 -82.87
C SER A 67 33.64 44.49 -82.23
N ILE A 68 33.44 43.46 -81.41
CA ILE A 68 32.16 43.19 -80.73
C ILE A 68 31.87 44.28 -79.68
N VAL A 69 32.88 44.67 -78.88
CA VAL A 69 32.76 45.79 -77.92
C VAL A 69 32.38 47.09 -78.62
N LYS A 70 32.96 47.37 -79.80
CA LYS A 70 32.61 48.55 -80.59
C LYS A 70 31.16 48.51 -81.06
N PHE A 71 30.69 47.38 -81.60
CA PHE A 71 29.30 47.19 -82.02
C PHE A 71 28.32 47.40 -80.86
N LEU A 72 28.58 46.79 -79.71
CA LEU A 72 27.79 46.94 -78.48
C LEU A 72 27.65 48.40 -78.03
N LEU A 73 28.73 49.17 -78.04
CA LEU A 73 28.70 50.57 -77.60
C LEU A 73 28.00 51.51 -78.59
N ILE A 74 27.98 51.17 -79.88
CA ILE A 74 27.18 51.89 -80.89
C ILE A 74 25.70 51.62 -80.67
N ASP A 75 25.29 50.36 -80.53
CA ASP A 75 23.90 49.98 -80.23
C ASP A 75 23.38 50.62 -78.94
N PHE A 76 24.19 50.65 -77.88
CA PHE A 76 23.83 51.34 -76.64
C PHE A 76 23.58 52.85 -76.84
N ASN A 77 24.24 53.48 -77.80
CA ASN A 77 24.09 54.90 -78.13
C ASN A 77 22.84 55.13 -78.99
N GLU A 78 22.63 54.30 -80.03
CA GLU A 78 21.44 54.34 -80.89
C GLU A 78 20.14 54.13 -80.09
N ARG A 79 20.16 53.19 -79.13
CA ARG A 79 19.06 52.94 -78.18
C ARG A 79 18.94 53.97 -77.05
N LYS A 80 19.86 54.94 -76.98
CA LYS A 80 19.93 56.00 -75.94
C LYS A 80 19.94 55.43 -74.50
N LEU A 81 20.72 54.38 -74.28
CA LEU A 81 20.77 53.68 -73.00
C LEU A 81 21.48 54.52 -71.91
N GLY A 82 20.94 54.48 -70.69
CA GLY A 82 21.46 55.28 -69.58
C GLY A 82 22.84 54.83 -69.10
N PHE A 83 23.82 55.74 -69.12
CA PHE A 83 25.24 55.48 -68.81
C PHE A 83 25.50 54.56 -67.60
N HIS A 84 24.80 54.77 -66.48
CA HIS A 84 25.03 54.00 -65.25
C HIS A 84 24.51 52.55 -65.31
N ASN A 85 23.39 52.29 -65.97
CA ASN A 85 22.72 50.98 -65.95
C ASN A 85 23.23 50.01 -67.01
N TYR A 86 23.91 50.52 -68.05
CA TYR A 86 24.31 49.72 -69.21
C TYR A 86 25.82 49.82 -69.46
N TYR A 87 26.33 51.02 -69.76
CA TYR A 87 27.76 51.24 -70.04
C TYR A 87 28.65 50.86 -68.85
N LEU A 88 28.40 51.42 -67.65
CA LEU A 88 29.21 51.08 -66.47
C LEU A 88 29.09 49.61 -66.08
N SER A 89 27.91 48.99 -66.19
CA SER A 89 27.72 47.57 -65.91
C SER A 89 28.50 46.70 -66.91
N PHE A 90 28.47 47.00 -68.20
CA PHE A 90 29.27 46.28 -69.19
C PHE A 90 30.78 46.48 -68.97
N PHE A 91 31.20 47.70 -68.61
CA PHE A 91 32.60 47.99 -68.28
C PHE A 91 33.08 47.23 -67.04
N ASP A 92 32.25 47.16 -65.99
CA ASP A 92 32.54 46.39 -64.79
C ASP A 92 32.70 44.89 -65.08
N PHE A 93 31.83 44.31 -65.93
CA PHE A 93 31.93 42.90 -66.33
C PHE A 93 33.26 42.60 -67.04
N LEU A 94 33.66 43.42 -68.01
CA LEU A 94 34.92 43.22 -68.73
C LEU A 94 36.13 43.43 -67.82
N ILE A 95 36.08 44.39 -66.90
CA ILE A 95 37.12 44.62 -65.89
C ILE A 95 37.25 43.40 -64.96
N GLU A 96 36.13 42.85 -64.47
CA GLU A 96 36.13 41.71 -63.55
C GLU A 96 36.65 40.44 -64.23
N CYS A 97 36.30 40.21 -65.50
CA CYS A 97 36.84 39.10 -66.30
C CYS A 97 38.36 39.21 -66.50
N ASP A 98 38.91 40.42 -66.73
CA ASP A 98 40.36 40.63 -66.84
C ASP A 98 41.07 40.46 -65.49
N ASP A 99 40.50 41.01 -64.40
CA ASP A 99 41.03 40.86 -63.04
C ASP A 99 41.06 39.38 -62.59
N LYS A 100 40.03 38.60 -62.93
CA LYS A 100 39.94 37.14 -62.66
C LYS A 100 40.61 36.26 -63.74
N LYS A 101 41.05 36.84 -64.86
CA LYS A 101 41.59 36.15 -66.06
C LYS A 101 40.61 35.17 -66.74
N GLU A 102 39.32 35.37 -66.59
CA GLU A 102 38.24 34.54 -67.15
C GLU A 102 37.99 34.85 -68.64
N TYR A 103 39.05 34.86 -69.47
CA TYR A 103 38.96 35.28 -70.87
C TYR A 103 38.06 34.38 -71.75
N GLN A 104 37.87 33.10 -71.37
CA GLN A 104 36.93 32.19 -72.04
C GLN A 104 35.46 32.60 -71.79
N LEU A 105 35.13 33.01 -70.56
CA LEU A 105 33.82 33.53 -70.20
C LEU A 105 33.53 34.83 -70.97
N LEU A 106 34.49 35.76 -70.94
CA LEU A 106 34.40 37.02 -71.67
C LEU A 106 34.12 36.80 -73.16
N ASN A 107 34.86 35.88 -73.81
CA ASN A 107 34.65 35.55 -75.22
C ASN A 107 33.26 34.97 -75.49
N SER A 108 32.78 34.04 -74.65
CA SER A 108 31.50 33.37 -74.83
C SER A 108 30.30 34.33 -74.65
N VAL A 109 30.39 35.25 -73.67
CA VAL A 109 29.39 36.31 -73.47
C VAL A 109 29.41 37.34 -74.60
N LEU A 110 30.59 37.72 -75.10
CA LEU A 110 30.69 38.63 -76.25
C LEU A 110 30.09 38.01 -77.52
N ASN A 111 30.33 36.72 -77.79
CA ASN A 111 29.71 36.03 -78.93
C ASN A 111 28.18 35.93 -78.80
N TYR A 112 27.66 35.78 -77.57
CA TYR A 112 26.22 35.87 -77.31
C TYR A 112 25.67 37.26 -77.65
N PHE A 113 26.35 38.33 -77.24
CA PHE A 113 25.98 39.69 -77.61
C PHE A 113 26.01 39.92 -79.12
N ASP A 114 27.08 39.54 -79.81
CA ASP A 114 27.24 39.69 -81.28
C ASP A 114 26.09 39.03 -82.06
N SER A 115 25.56 37.91 -81.55
CA SER A 115 24.47 37.15 -82.17
C SER A 115 23.05 37.54 -81.72
N ASN A 116 22.86 38.12 -80.53
CA ASN A 116 21.53 38.31 -79.91
C ASN A 116 21.25 39.74 -79.40
N LEU A 117 22.12 40.72 -79.62
CA LEU A 117 21.90 42.08 -79.10
C LEU A 117 20.57 42.68 -79.59
N ASN A 118 20.23 42.49 -80.87
CA ASN A 118 19.03 43.05 -81.51
C ASN A 118 17.72 42.37 -81.08
N THR A 119 17.76 41.20 -80.44
CA THR A 119 16.56 40.50 -79.95
C THR A 119 16.24 40.83 -78.50
N LEU A 120 17.21 41.34 -77.72
CA LEU A 120 17.02 41.78 -76.34
C LEU A 120 16.33 43.14 -76.27
N SER A 121 15.25 43.25 -75.48
CA SER A 121 14.70 44.54 -75.09
C SER A 121 15.65 45.28 -74.13
N ASN A 122 15.48 46.60 -74.02
CA ASN A 122 16.28 47.42 -73.09
C ASN A 122 16.16 46.94 -71.63
N ILE A 123 14.98 46.44 -71.22
CA ILE A 123 14.75 45.92 -69.87
C ILE A 123 15.51 44.62 -69.66
N GLU A 124 15.46 43.68 -70.60
CA GLU A 124 16.19 42.41 -70.54
C GLU A 124 17.70 42.63 -70.55
N LEU A 125 18.20 43.51 -71.42
CA LEU A 125 19.62 43.88 -71.48
C LEU A 125 20.13 44.46 -70.14
N LYS A 126 19.32 45.31 -69.48
CA LYS A 126 19.63 45.83 -68.14
C LYS A 126 19.73 44.71 -67.11
N HIS A 127 18.75 43.81 -67.07
CA HIS A 127 18.73 42.71 -66.11
C HIS A 127 19.84 41.69 -66.38
N PHE A 128 20.14 41.40 -67.65
CA PHE A 128 21.24 40.54 -68.07
C PHE A 128 22.58 41.07 -67.57
N LEU A 129 22.92 42.33 -67.87
CA LEU A 129 24.15 42.96 -67.43
C LEU A 129 24.26 43.02 -65.89
N ALA A 130 23.17 43.30 -65.18
CA ALA A 130 23.17 43.34 -63.71
C ALA A 130 23.42 41.95 -63.09
N ARG A 131 22.71 40.92 -63.55
CA ARG A 131 22.86 39.54 -63.06
C ARG A 131 24.22 38.95 -63.41
N LEU A 132 24.71 39.20 -64.62
CA LEU A 132 26.05 38.81 -65.08
C LEU A 132 27.13 39.40 -64.16
N ASN A 133 27.06 40.69 -63.84
CA ASN A 133 27.99 41.32 -62.90
C ASN A 133 27.91 40.73 -61.50
N ASN A 134 26.69 40.56 -60.95
CA ASN A 134 26.52 40.02 -59.60
C ASN A 134 27.09 38.62 -59.47
N PHE A 135 26.87 37.77 -60.48
CA PHE A 135 27.41 36.42 -60.50
C PHE A 135 28.93 36.40 -60.68
N VAL A 136 29.45 37.01 -61.75
CA VAL A 136 30.89 36.98 -62.05
C VAL A 136 31.72 37.63 -60.97
N LYS A 137 31.21 38.67 -60.31
CA LYS A 137 31.94 39.37 -59.25
C LYS A 137 31.85 38.69 -57.89
N PHE A 138 30.63 38.44 -57.43
CA PHE A 138 30.33 38.06 -56.05
C PHE A 138 29.84 36.61 -55.89
N ASN A 139 29.79 35.83 -56.97
CA ASN A 139 29.18 34.51 -57.02
C ASN A 139 27.68 34.51 -56.65
N MET A 140 27.00 35.66 -56.79
CA MET A 140 25.59 35.83 -56.45
C MET A 140 24.70 35.72 -57.69
N LEU A 141 23.80 34.73 -57.71
CA LEU A 141 22.75 34.59 -58.71
C LEU A 141 21.70 35.69 -58.57
N ILE A 142 21.31 35.99 -57.32
CA ILE A 142 20.48 37.15 -56.97
C ILE A 142 20.95 37.78 -55.66
N ASP A 143 20.76 39.09 -55.56
CA ASP A 143 20.93 39.87 -54.34
C ASP A 143 19.68 40.76 -54.17
N LYS A 144 18.97 40.59 -53.06
CA LYS A 144 17.76 41.34 -52.67
C LYS A 144 17.86 41.66 -51.17
N GLU A 145 17.24 42.77 -50.76
CA GLU A 145 17.28 43.27 -49.37
C GLU A 145 16.96 42.22 -48.29
N ASN A 146 16.10 41.23 -48.62
CA ASN A 146 15.59 40.23 -47.69
C ASN A 146 16.19 38.81 -47.87
N PHE A 147 16.91 38.54 -48.97
CA PHE A 147 17.57 37.25 -49.22
C PHE A 147 18.54 37.29 -50.41
N THR A 148 19.52 36.40 -50.41
CA THR A 148 20.49 36.21 -51.49
C THR A 148 20.44 34.77 -52.00
N TRP A 149 20.74 34.57 -53.29
CA TRP A 149 21.07 33.27 -53.87
C TRP A 149 22.51 33.33 -54.36
N SER A 150 23.36 32.41 -53.94
CA SER A 150 24.78 32.30 -54.34
C SER A 150 25.13 30.91 -54.81
N ALA A 151 26.14 30.78 -55.68
CA ALA A 151 26.63 29.49 -56.17
C ALA A 151 28.16 29.43 -56.19
N PHE A 152 28.74 28.37 -55.61
CA PHE A 152 30.18 28.18 -55.46
C PHE A 152 30.60 26.85 -56.09
N GLY A 153 31.49 26.90 -57.09
CA GLY A 153 32.02 25.73 -57.77
C GLY A 153 32.42 26.01 -59.21
N SER A 154 32.61 24.96 -60.00
CA SER A 154 32.90 25.00 -61.43
C SER A 154 31.68 25.41 -62.26
N TYR A 155 31.85 26.44 -63.10
CA TYR A 155 30.81 26.91 -64.02
C TYR A 155 31.37 27.19 -65.42
N SER A 156 30.50 27.12 -66.43
CA SER A 156 30.82 27.51 -67.81
C SER A 156 29.65 28.24 -68.45
N PHE A 157 29.90 29.32 -69.20
CA PHE A 157 28.85 30.04 -69.91
C PHE A 157 28.65 29.45 -71.31
N MET A 158 27.40 29.16 -71.66
CA MET A 158 27.02 28.62 -72.96
C MET A 158 25.77 29.31 -73.49
N ILE A 159 25.54 29.17 -74.79
CA ILE A 159 24.29 29.54 -75.44
C ILE A 159 23.51 28.24 -75.65
N SER A 160 22.31 28.16 -75.07
CA SER A 160 21.41 27.00 -75.23
C SER A 160 20.92 26.84 -76.68
N SER A 161 20.35 25.68 -77.02
CA SER A 161 19.74 25.41 -78.34
C SER A 161 18.77 26.48 -78.81
N ASP A 162 18.07 27.09 -77.85
CA ASP A 162 17.01 28.07 -78.05
C ASP A 162 17.56 29.51 -78.00
N GLN A 163 18.87 29.69 -78.25
CA GLN A 163 19.60 30.95 -78.23
C GLN A 163 19.58 31.72 -76.90
N ARG A 164 19.25 31.06 -75.77
CA ARG A 164 19.23 31.71 -74.43
C ARG A 164 20.59 31.60 -73.73
N PRO A 165 21.05 32.64 -73.02
CA PRO A 165 22.33 32.63 -72.32
C PRO A 165 22.21 31.91 -70.98
N VAL A 166 23.05 30.90 -70.76
CA VAL A 166 23.03 30.06 -69.56
C VAL A 166 24.41 29.90 -68.93
N PHE A 167 24.46 29.84 -67.60
CA PHE A 167 25.61 29.29 -66.89
C PHE A 167 25.33 27.82 -66.56
N ASN A 168 26.13 26.92 -67.13
CA ASN A 168 26.11 25.50 -66.79
C ASN A 168 26.98 25.25 -65.56
N PHE A 169 26.42 24.55 -64.57
CA PHE A 169 27.02 24.17 -63.32
C PHE A 169 27.28 22.66 -63.31
N ASP A 170 28.47 22.26 -62.85
CA ASP A 170 28.82 20.86 -62.61
C ASP A 170 29.29 20.74 -61.15
N LYS A 171 28.51 19.99 -60.36
CA LYS A 171 28.73 19.71 -58.92
C LYS A 171 29.05 20.94 -58.09
N VAL A 172 28.25 22.00 -58.25
CA VAL A 172 28.39 23.24 -57.47
C VAL A 172 27.58 23.19 -56.19
N GLN A 173 27.93 24.00 -55.20
CA GLN A 173 27.09 24.29 -54.05
C GLN A 173 26.23 25.52 -54.37
N VAL A 174 24.90 25.45 -54.22
CA VAL A 174 24.00 26.61 -54.35
C VAL A 174 23.32 26.88 -53.02
N SER A 175 23.41 28.10 -52.51
CA SER A 175 22.79 28.49 -51.24
C SER A 175 21.80 29.65 -51.40
N LEU A 176 20.68 29.53 -50.71
CA LEU A 176 19.69 30.58 -50.46
C LEU A 176 19.86 31.01 -49.00
N ALA A 177 20.12 32.29 -48.73
CA ALA A 177 20.42 32.77 -47.37
C ALA A 177 19.77 34.11 -47.03
N ASN A 178 19.55 34.36 -45.75
CA ASN A 178 19.33 35.70 -45.19
C ASN A 178 19.99 35.83 -43.81
N LYS A 179 19.55 36.78 -42.98
CA LYS A 179 20.10 37.04 -41.63
C LYS A 179 19.75 35.99 -40.57
N PHE A 180 18.80 35.10 -40.85
CA PHE A 180 18.21 34.17 -39.88
C PHE A 180 18.38 32.71 -40.27
N ASP A 181 18.47 32.42 -41.56
CA ASP A 181 18.31 31.07 -42.11
C ASP A 181 19.15 30.91 -43.40
N THR A 182 19.52 29.68 -43.73
CA THR A 182 20.28 29.30 -44.94
C THR A 182 19.92 27.90 -45.39
N VAL A 183 19.47 27.78 -46.64
CA VAL A 183 19.18 26.52 -47.32
C VAL A 183 20.28 26.24 -48.34
N VAL A 184 20.84 25.04 -48.35
CA VAL A 184 21.97 24.66 -49.21
C VAL A 184 21.62 23.46 -50.07
N PHE A 185 21.94 23.55 -51.36
CA PHE A 185 22.04 22.42 -52.26
C PHE A 185 23.51 22.06 -52.48
N PHE A 186 23.84 20.79 -52.34
CA PHE A 186 25.14 20.20 -52.62
C PHE A 186 25.12 19.46 -53.96
N ASN A 187 26.30 19.26 -54.54
CA ASN A 187 26.52 18.49 -55.76
C ASN A 187 25.59 18.88 -56.93
N LEU A 188 25.19 20.15 -57.01
CA LEU A 188 24.20 20.62 -57.97
C LEU A 188 24.79 20.69 -59.38
N THR A 189 24.12 20.01 -60.31
CA THR A 189 24.40 20.06 -61.76
C THR A 189 23.15 20.55 -62.49
N GLY A 190 23.31 21.55 -63.35
CA GLY A 190 22.18 22.25 -63.98
C GLY A 190 22.57 23.55 -64.70
N GLN A 191 21.57 24.32 -65.12
CA GLN A 191 21.72 25.52 -65.95
C GLN A 191 20.96 26.72 -65.37
N TYR A 192 21.68 27.80 -65.10
CA TYR A 192 21.10 29.09 -64.69
C TYR A 192 20.78 29.96 -65.92
N GLU A 193 19.50 30.18 -66.23
CA GLU A 193 19.03 31.02 -67.34
C GLU A 193 18.96 32.50 -66.91
N LEU A 194 19.95 33.32 -67.33
CA LEU A 194 20.11 34.69 -66.82
C LEU A 194 18.93 35.62 -67.12
N LEU A 195 18.17 35.38 -68.19
CA LEU A 195 17.05 36.26 -68.60
C LEU A 195 15.80 36.02 -67.75
N LYS A 196 15.37 34.77 -67.60
CA LYS A 196 14.23 34.40 -66.74
C LYS A 196 14.56 34.43 -65.25
N ASN A 197 15.84 34.31 -64.89
CA ASN A 197 16.30 34.12 -63.52
C ASN A 197 15.79 32.82 -62.89
N SER A 198 15.81 31.74 -63.68
CA SER A 198 15.49 30.38 -63.25
C SER A 198 16.74 29.50 -63.28
N LEU A 199 16.79 28.52 -62.37
CA LEU A 199 17.80 27.48 -62.34
C LEU A 199 17.13 26.15 -62.68
N GLU A 200 17.45 25.60 -63.85
CA GLU A 200 17.02 24.27 -64.28
C GLU A 200 18.05 23.25 -63.77
N VAL A 201 17.66 22.38 -62.85
CA VAL A 201 18.55 21.46 -62.13
C VAL A 201 18.32 20.03 -62.60
N GLU A 202 19.38 19.39 -63.08
CA GLU A 202 19.36 17.96 -63.45
C GLU A 202 19.48 17.09 -62.20
N TYR A 203 20.41 17.43 -61.31
CA TYR A 203 20.68 16.73 -60.04
C TYR A 203 21.06 17.72 -58.93
N ALA A 204 20.60 17.48 -57.71
CA ALA A 204 21.09 18.13 -56.49
C ALA A 204 20.80 17.30 -55.24
N GLU A 205 21.54 17.57 -54.18
CA GLU A 205 21.38 16.98 -52.84
C GLU A 205 21.14 18.08 -51.81
N SER A 206 20.46 17.77 -50.71
CA SER A 206 20.35 18.63 -49.51
C SER A 206 20.19 17.72 -48.30
N ASP A 207 20.75 18.10 -47.17
CA ASP A 207 20.59 17.37 -45.91
C ASP A 207 19.74 18.16 -44.90
N PHE A 208 19.27 17.46 -43.87
CA PHE A 208 18.64 18.02 -42.69
C PHE A 208 18.88 17.10 -41.49
N TYR A 209 19.12 17.68 -40.32
CA TYR A 209 19.38 16.95 -39.08
C TYR A 209 18.54 17.55 -37.95
N SER A 210 17.85 16.71 -37.19
CA SER A 210 17.26 17.00 -35.88
C SER A 210 17.78 16.01 -34.84
N GLU A 211 17.31 16.11 -33.59
CA GLU A 211 17.62 15.09 -32.57
C GLU A 211 17.03 13.72 -32.92
N ASP A 212 15.84 13.69 -33.54
CA ASP A 212 15.13 12.46 -33.91
C ASP A 212 15.66 11.79 -35.20
N VAL A 213 16.04 12.57 -36.21
CA VAL A 213 16.40 12.05 -37.55
C VAL A 213 17.50 12.80 -38.27
N SER A 214 18.31 12.02 -39.00
CA SER A 214 19.22 12.45 -40.06
C SER A 214 18.57 12.15 -41.41
N VAL A 215 18.52 13.15 -42.30
CA VAL A 215 17.75 13.09 -43.54
C VAL A 215 18.56 13.58 -44.74
N ASP A 216 18.75 12.70 -45.73
CA ASP A 216 19.23 13.08 -47.06
C ASP A 216 18.04 13.28 -48.02
N PHE A 217 18.05 14.37 -48.76
CA PHE A 217 17.17 14.61 -49.90
C PHE A 217 17.95 14.54 -51.22
N LEU A 218 17.47 13.70 -52.14
CA LEU A 218 17.97 13.62 -53.51
C LEU A 218 16.93 14.20 -54.47
N PHE A 219 17.36 15.12 -55.33
CA PHE A 219 16.50 15.82 -56.27
C PHE A 219 16.95 15.55 -57.70
N ASN A 220 16.00 15.21 -58.56
CA ASN A 220 16.23 15.00 -59.99
C ASN A 220 15.28 15.87 -60.81
N ASN A 221 15.78 16.55 -61.85
CA ASN A 221 15.00 17.28 -62.86
C ASN A 221 13.94 18.26 -62.28
N PHE A 222 14.37 19.43 -61.82
CA PHE A 222 13.48 20.46 -61.26
C PHE A 222 13.92 21.89 -61.60
N SER A 223 13.00 22.86 -61.49
CA SER A 223 13.28 24.28 -61.76
C SER A 223 13.10 25.12 -60.49
N ILE A 224 14.03 26.04 -60.22
CA ILE A 224 13.94 27.03 -59.15
C ILE A 224 13.76 28.43 -59.75
N ASP A 225 12.71 29.15 -59.33
CA ASP A 225 12.57 30.59 -59.58
C ASP A 225 13.37 31.39 -58.53
N LEU A 226 14.55 31.86 -58.92
CA LEU A 226 15.49 32.55 -58.03
C LEU A 226 14.98 33.94 -57.59
N ASN A 227 13.85 34.41 -58.14
CA ASN A 227 13.19 35.62 -57.66
C ASN A 227 12.44 35.41 -56.33
N LYS A 228 12.32 34.18 -55.84
CA LYS A 228 11.65 33.80 -54.58
C LYS A 228 12.65 33.30 -53.53
N ASN A 229 12.24 33.43 -52.27
CA ASN A 229 12.90 32.84 -51.08
C ASN A 229 12.23 31.53 -50.64
N PHE A 230 11.47 30.90 -51.52
CA PHE A 230 10.79 29.62 -51.30
C PHE A 230 10.72 28.84 -52.60
N PHE A 231 10.70 27.52 -52.51
CA PHE A 231 10.61 26.63 -53.67
C PHE A 231 9.90 25.31 -53.31
N GLN A 232 9.51 24.56 -54.35
CA GLN A 232 8.88 23.25 -54.23
C GLN A 232 9.41 22.31 -55.32
N ILE A 233 9.82 21.11 -54.92
CA ILE A 233 10.32 20.05 -55.79
C ILE A 233 9.32 18.89 -55.69
N LYS A 234 8.67 18.52 -56.80
CA LYS A 234 7.59 17.52 -56.79
C LYS A 234 8.08 16.06 -56.70
N ASN A 235 9.30 15.80 -57.14
CA ASN A 235 9.91 14.48 -57.25
C ASN A 235 11.23 14.46 -56.47
N ALA A 236 11.16 14.60 -55.15
CA ALA A 236 12.30 14.41 -54.26
C ALA A 236 12.28 12.98 -53.72
N THR A 237 13.46 12.36 -53.56
CA THR A 237 13.63 11.12 -52.78
C THR A 237 14.18 11.50 -51.42
N ILE A 238 13.52 11.07 -50.34
CA ILE A 238 14.04 11.17 -48.97
C ILE A 238 14.73 9.86 -48.59
N ARG A 239 15.80 9.95 -47.80
CA ARG A 239 16.38 8.85 -47.01
C ARG A 239 16.50 9.35 -45.57
N SER A 240 15.69 8.79 -44.68
CA SER A 240 15.69 9.09 -43.25
C SER A 240 16.37 7.97 -42.47
N GLN A 241 17.14 8.33 -41.45
CA GLN A 241 17.76 7.44 -40.46
C GLN A 241 17.59 8.05 -39.06
N GLY A 242 17.60 7.23 -38.01
CA GLY A 242 17.28 7.64 -36.64
C GLY A 242 15.96 7.00 -36.20
N VAL A 243 15.12 7.76 -35.48
CA VAL A 243 13.82 7.30 -34.97
C VAL A 243 12.91 6.70 -36.04
N VAL A 244 12.98 7.23 -37.28
CA VAL A 244 12.31 6.65 -38.45
C VAL A 244 13.32 6.36 -39.55
N SER A 245 13.44 5.07 -39.91
CA SER A 245 14.26 4.62 -41.05
C SER A 245 13.38 4.35 -42.27
N VAL A 246 13.39 5.25 -43.25
CA VAL A 246 12.54 5.16 -44.46
C VAL A 246 13.21 5.74 -45.70
N ILE A 247 12.96 5.13 -46.87
CA ILE A 247 13.34 5.66 -48.18
C ILE A 247 12.08 5.75 -49.04
N CYS A 248 11.70 6.96 -49.48
CA CYS A 248 10.51 7.13 -50.32
C CYS A 248 10.57 8.38 -51.22
N ASN A 249 9.64 8.47 -52.18
CA ASN A 249 9.50 9.62 -53.07
C ASN A 249 8.35 10.52 -52.63
N GLY A 250 8.51 11.83 -52.77
CA GLY A 250 7.57 12.83 -52.28
C GLY A 250 7.82 14.25 -52.77
N VAL A 251 7.02 15.17 -52.26
CA VAL A 251 7.10 16.60 -52.54
C VAL A 251 7.89 17.30 -51.44
N PHE A 252 9.06 17.84 -51.78
CA PHE A 252 9.88 18.68 -50.91
C PHE A 252 9.53 20.16 -51.08
N LYS A 253 9.51 20.91 -49.99
CA LYS A 253 9.31 22.36 -49.94
C LYS A 253 10.26 22.96 -48.92
N ASN A 254 10.98 24.01 -49.31
CA ASN A 254 11.76 24.79 -48.36
C ASN A 254 11.60 26.30 -48.61
N LYS A 255 11.82 27.11 -47.57
CA LYS A 255 11.78 28.57 -47.62
C LYS A 255 12.64 29.14 -46.50
N LEU A 256 13.16 30.35 -46.71
CA LEU A 256 13.82 31.08 -45.62
C LEU A 256 12.82 31.48 -44.54
N THR A 257 13.04 31.04 -43.30
CA THR A 257 12.15 31.32 -42.18
C THR A 257 12.85 31.21 -40.82
N SER A 258 12.32 31.91 -39.81
CA SER A 258 12.77 31.78 -38.42
C SER A 258 11.96 30.74 -37.63
N SER A 259 11.34 29.76 -38.30
CA SER A 259 10.48 28.75 -37.67
C SER A 259 10.98 27.34 -37.98
N ASN A 260 11.08 26.49 -36.97
CA ASN A 260 11.51 25.08 -37.04
C ASN A 260 10.49 24.15 -37.75
N ASN A 261 9.63 24.69 -38.62
CA ASN A 261 8.63 23.96 -39.41
C ASN A 261 9.11 23.61 -40.83
N TYR A 262 10.37 23.91 -41.16
CA TYR A 262 10.97 23.66 -42.48
C TYR A 262 12.32 22.95 -42.29
N PRO A 263 12.76 22.10 -43.24
CA PRO A 263 12.11 21.77 -44.51
C PRO A 263 10.80 20.98 -44.34
N VAL A 264 9.96 20.97 -45.38
CA VAL A 264 8.74 20.14 -45.41
C VAL A 264 8.87 19.10 -46.51
N PHE A 265 8.61 17.83 -46.20
CA PHE A 265 8.54 16.75 -47.17
C PHE A 265 7.28 15.94 -46.94
N ASN A 266 6.50 15.68 -47.99
CA ASN A 266 5.31 14.82 -47.93
C ASN A 266 5.48 13.67 -48.93
N SER A 267 5.39 12.41 -48.47
CA SER A 267 5.46 11.25 -49.34
C SER A 267 4.32 11.20 -50.37
N ASN A 268 4.60 10.67 -51.57
CA ASN A 268 3.59 10.45 -52.60
C ASN A 268 2.75 9.18 -52.34
N SER A 269 3.27 8.23 -51.55
CA SER A 269 2.55 7.04 -51.09
C SER A 269 2.03 7.24 -49.67
N GLU A 270 0.82 6.76 -49.42
CA GLU A 270 0.13 6.72 -48.12
C GLU A 270 0.26 5.35 -47.43
N SER A 271 1.06 4.43 -48.00
CA SER A 271 1.19 3.05 -47.50
C SER A 271 2.62 2.57 -47.73
N ILE A 272 3.54 3.20 -47.01
CA ILE A 272 4.95 2.81 -46.92
C ILE A 272 5.09 2.00 -45.64
N SER A 273 5.70 0.81 -45.73
CA SER A 273 6.04 -0.01 -44.56
C SER A 273 7.41 0.42 -44.05
N PHE A 274 7.50 0.78 -42.78
CA PHE A 274 8.77 1.13 -42.11
C PHE A 274 8.67 0.89 -40.61
N LYS A 275 9.80 1.07 -39.92
CA LYS A 275 9.91 0.94 -38.46
C LYS A 275 10.07 2.30 -37.79
N ILE A 276 9.54 2.40 -36.58
CA ILE A 276 9.74 3.49 -35.62
C ILE A 276 10.44 2.91 -34.40
N PHE A 277 11.46 3.59 -33.86
CA PHE A 277 12.21 3.14 -32.67
C PHE A 277 12.74 1.69 -32.75
N ASP A 278 13.07 1.22 -33.96
CA ASP A 278 13.48 -0.15 -34.30
C ASP A 278 12.50 -1.31 -33.97
N ASN A 279 11.51 -1.11 -33.10
CA ASN A 279 10.58 -2.16 -32.62
C ASN A 279 9.12 -1.97 -33.08
N ILE A 280 8.67 -0.76 -33.45
CA ILE A 280 7.28 -0.52 -33.89
C ILE A 280 7.16 -0.61 -35.42
N ASP A 281 6.54 -1.66 -35.93
CA ASP A 281 6.18 -1.78 -37.35
C ASP A 281 4.96 -0.92 -37.69
N VAL A 282 5.06 -0.09 -38.73
CA VAL A 282 3.96 0.77 -39.20
C VAL A 282 3.80 0.75 -40.73
N VAL A 283 2.55 0.90 -41.19
CA VAL A 283 2.23 1.21 -42.59
C VAL A 283 1.53 2.56 -42.65
N SER A 284 2.19 3.57 -43.23
CA SER A 284 1.69 4.95 -43.29
C SER A 284 2.28 5.73 -44.47
N GLY A 285 1.70 6.89 -44.81
CA GLY A 285 2.45 7.98 -45.43
C GLY A 285 3.37 8.65 -44.42
N PHE A 286 4.43 9.29 -44.92
CA PHE A 286 5.47 9.95 -44.14
C PHE A 286 5.50 11.45 -44.49
N GLU A 287 5.35 12.30 -43.49
CA GLU A 287 5.54 13.75 -43.59
C GLU A 287 6.63 14.21 -42.62
N LEU A 288 7.62 14.97 -43.10
CA LEU A 288 8.58 15.70 -42.28
C LEU A 288 8.22 17.19 -42.30
N ARG A 289 8.30 17.86 -41.15
CA ARG A 289 8.04 19.29 -41.01
C ARG A 289 9.04 19.90 -40.01
N GLY A 290 10.23 20.22 -40.51
CA GLY A 290 11.39 20.54 -39.70
C GLY A 290 11.71 19.41 -38.73
N GLU A 291 11.75 19.70 -37.44
CA GLU A 291 12.09 18.73 -36.39
C GLU A 291 11.00 17.65 -36.19
N ASN A 292 9.76 17.89 -36.60
CA ASN A 292 8.63 16.99 -36.36
C ASN A 292 8.38 16.04 -37.54
N ILE A 293 8.11 14.77 -37.23
CA ILE A 293 7.62 13.78 -38.21
C ILE A 293 6.15 13.50 -37.95
N PHE A 294 5.40 13.30 -39.02
CA PHE A 294 3.97 13.04 -39.00
C PHE A 294 3.62 11.79 -39.82
N LEU A 295 2.77 10.95 -39.24
CA LEU A 295 2.19 9.78 -39.89
C LEU A 295 0.77 10.15 -40.33
N ASN A 296 0.46 9.97 -41.62
CA ASN A 296 -0.84 10.29 -42.20
C ASN A 296 -1.17 9.36 -43.40
N ARG A 297 -2.44 9.03 -43.58
CA ARG A 297 -2.98 8.23 -44.69
C ARG A 297 -4.24 8.87 -45.30
N ASN A 298 -4.19 10.18 -45.49
CA ASN A 298 -5.31 11.02 -45.97
C ASN A 298 -6.66 10.73 -45.30
N GLY A 299 -6.64 10.54 -43.98
CA GLY A 299 -7.83 10.31 -43.16
C GLY A 299 -8.24 8.84 -42.97
N ASN A 300 -7.58 7.90 -43.64
CA ASN A 300 -7.64 6.47 -43.33
C ASN A 300 -6.94 6.19 -41.99
N PRO A 301 -7.34 5.14 -41.24
CA PRO A 301 -6.65 4.76 -40.01
C PRO A 301 -5.23 4.24 -40.29
N ILE A 302 -4.34 4.56 -39.36
CA ILE A 302 -3.01 3.98 -39.15
C ILE A 302 -3.14 3.09 -37.90
N HIS A 303 -2.61 1.89 -37.98
CA HIS A 303 -2.49 0.99 -36.84
C HIS A 303 -1.01 0.92 -36.45
N LEU A 304 -0.74 1.15 -35.16
CA LEU A 304 0.52 0.85 -34.51
C LEU A 304 0.32 -0.39 -33.65
N LEU A 305 1.34 -1.24 -33.62
CA LEU A 305 1.38 -2.43 -32.79
C LEU A 305 2.74 -2.46 -32.09
N ILE A 306 2.73 -2.29 -30.77
CA ILE A 306 3.89 -2.55 -29.91
C ILE A 306 3.66 -3.95 -29.35
N LYS A 307 4.71 -4.79 -29.38
CA LYS A 307 4.67 -6.15 -28.86
C LYS A 307 5.67 -6.28 -27.72
N ASP A 308 5.18 -6.81 -26.62
CA ASP A 308 5.93 -7.40 -25.54
C ASP A 308 5.84 -8.95 -25.65
N ASP A 309 6.61 -9.69 -24.84
CA ASP A 309 6.59 -11.15 -24.76
C ASP A 309 5.19 -11.72 -24.44
N ASN A 310 4.39 -11.04 -23.60
CA ASN A 310 3.06 -11.49 -23.20
C ASN A 310 1.93 -10.62 -23.76
N ASN A 311 2.18 -9.31 -23.96
CA ASN A 311 1.13 -8.32 -24.23
C ASN A 311 1.24 -7.65 -25.62
N ASN A 312 0.10 -7.41 -26.27
CA ASN A 312 -0.02 -6.65 -27.52
C ASN A 312 -0.71 -5.31 -27.27
N TYR A 313 0.00 -4.20 -27.53
CA TYR A 313 -0.52 -2.85 -27.40
C TYR A 313 -0.84 -2.30 -28.80
N LYS A 314 -2.13 -2.14 -29.10
CA LYS A 314 -2.62 -1.67 -30.40
C LYS A 314 -3.21 -0.27 -30.31
N VAL A 315 -2.61 0.66 -31.04
CA VAL A 315 -3.06 2.06 -31.12
C VAL A 315 -3.56 2.34 -32.52
N THR A 316 -4.75 2.91 -32.67
CA THR A 316 -5.31 3.26 -33.98
C THR A 316 -5.72 4.73 -34.04
N SER A 317 -5.13 5.50 -34.94
CA SER A 317 -5.49 6.90 -35.18
C SER A 317 -5.42 7.25 -36.67
N LYS A 318 -6.00 8.38 -37.05
CA LYS A 318 -5.80 8.98 -38.39
C LYS A 318 -4.47 9.73 -38.50
N HIS A 319 -3.85 10.06 -37.36
CA HIS A 319 -2.67 10.90 -37.31
C HIS A 319 -1.81 10.56 -36.09
N PHE A 320 -0.50 10.48 -36.30
CA PHE A 320 0.49 10.46 -35.22
C PHE A 320 1.57 11.51 -35.49
N GLN A 321 2.13 12.05 -34.43
CA GLN A 321 3.29 12.94 -34.42
C GLN A 321 4.45 12.27 -33.69
N ILE A 322 5.66 12.39 -34.21
CA ILE A 322 6.91 11.98 -33.57
C ILE A 322 7.76 13.23 -33.38
N SER A 323 8.24 13.44 -32.16
CA SER A 323 9.13 14.52 -31.76
C SER A 323 9.79 14.20 -30.42
N ASN A 324 11.08 14.50 -30.27
CA ASN A 324 11.85 14.34 -29.02
C ASN A 324 11.75 12.91 -28.45
N ASN A 325 12.09 11.91 -29.27
CA ASN A 325 11.99 10.47 -28.98
C ASN A 325 10.62 10.01 -28.47
N SER A 326 9.56 10.75 -28.79
CA SER A 326 8.20 10.50 -28.31
C SER A 326 7.22 10.47 -29.47
N LEU A 327 6.33 9.48 -29.47
CA LEU A 327 5.28 9.26 -30.49
C LEU A 327 3.92 9.50 -29.85
N SER A 328 3.10 10.38 -30.43
CA SER A 328 1.85 10.81 -29.82
C SER A 328 0.69 10.97 -30.81
N SER A 329 -0.53 10.92 -30.29
CA SER A 329 -1.76 11.26 -30.99
C SER A 329 -2.78 11.83 -30.01
N SER A 330 -3.43 12.94 -30.36
CA SER A 330 -4.47 13.55 -29.52
C SER A 330 -5.81 12.81 -29.55
N ASP A 331 -5.98 11.85 -30.47
CA ASP A 331 -7.26 11.24 -30.79
C ASP A 331 -7.05 9.85 -31.40
N SER A 332 -7.08 8.82 -30.55
CA SER A 332 -6.72 7.45 -30.90
C SER A 332 -7.60 6.42 -30.18
N ARG A 333 -7.81 5.25 -30.78
CA ARG A 333 -8.38 4.07 -30.11
C ARG A 333 -7.22 3.25 -29.53
N PHE A 334 -7.35 2.78 -28.28
CA PHE A 334 -6.31 2.04 -27.56
C PHE A 334 -6.81 0.68 -27.08
N VAL A 335 -5.99 -0.36 -27.26
CA VAL A 335 -6.23 -1.74 -26.79
C VAL A 335 -4.92 -2.31 -26.22
N ILE A 336 -4.96 -2.89 -25.03
CA ILE A 336 -4.00 -3.89 -24.53
C ILE A 336 -4.67 -5.26 -24.67
N SER A 337 -3.96 -6.30 -25.09
CA SER A 337 -4.55 -7.65 -25.23
C SER A 337 -3.50 -8.76 -25.12
N ASN A 338 -3.87 -9.87 -24.49
CA ASN A 338 -3.07 -11.10 -24.45
C ASN A 338 -3.95 -12.33 -24.81
N GLN A 339 -3.60 -13.53 -24.33
CA GLN A 339 -4.35 -14.76 -24.65
C GLN A 339 -5.63 -14.94 -23.82
N LEU A 340 -5.76 -14.23 -22.69
CA LEU A 340 -6.92 -14.29 -21.81
C LEU A 340 -7.99 -13.29 -22.28
N ASP A 341 -7.66 -11.99 -22.23
CA ASP A 341 -8.60 -10.92 -22.60
C ASP A 341 -7.89 -9.58 -22.92
N SER A 342 -8.52 -8.44 -22.61
CA SER A 342 -8.09 -7.10 -23.03
C SER A 342 -8.45 -5.95 -22.07
N ILE A 343 -7.74 -4.83 -22.23
CA ILE A 343 -8.12 -3.50 -21.72
C ILE A 343 -8.32 -2.58 -22.91
N TYR A 344 -9.46 -1.89 -22.98
CA TYR A 344 -9.89 -1.13 -24.17
C TYR A 344 -10.44 0.25 -23.82
N HIS A 345 -10.09 1.25 -24.64
CA HIS A 345 -10.78 2.54 -24.64
C HIS A 345 -11.01 3.06 -26.08
N PRO A 346 -12.24 3.51 -26.43
CA PRO A 346 -12.59 3.86 -27.81
C PRO A 346 -11.95 5.15 -28.33
N VAL A 347 -11.70 6.16 -27.47
CA VAL A 347 -10.98 7.40 -27.83
C VAL A 347 -10.15 7.95 -26.67
N VAL A 348 -8.84 8.05 -26.85
CA VAL A 348 -7.88 8.59 -25.90
C VAL A 348 -6.84 9.47 -26.60
N LYS A 349 -6.21 10.36 -25.84
CA LYS A 349 -4.91 10.92 -26.22
C LYS A 349 -3.83 9.94 -25.78
N PHE A 350 -2.97 9.55 -26.71
CA PHE A 350 -1.89 8.59 -26.54
C PHE A 350 -0.54 9.30 -26.65
N SER A 351 0.42 8.90 -25.82
CA SER A 351 1.84 9.14 -26.08
C SER A 351 2.71 8.01 -25.57
N TYR A 352 3.68 7.59 -26.38
CA TYR A 352 4.75 6.66 -26.03
C TYR A 352 6.09 7.43 -26.00
N ASN A 353 6.91 7.17 -24.99
CA ASN A 353 8.28 7.68 -24.90
C ASN A 353 9.27 6.51 -24.93
N ASP A 354 10.20 6.55 -25.89
CA ASP A 354 11.14 5.46 -26.14
C ASP A 354 12.28 5.39 -25.12
N PHE A 355 12.70 6.52 -24.54
CA PHE A 355 13.75 6.52 -23.51
C PHE A 355 13.28 5.92 -22.19
N SER A 356 12.04 6.18 -21.78
CA SER A 356 11.48 5.61 -20.55
C SER A 356 10.72 4.30 -20.78
N GLN A 357 10.48 3.90 -22.04
CA GLN A 357 9.64 2.75 -22.40
C GLN A 357 8.24 2.79 -21.75
N LYS A 358 7.62 3.99 -21.75
CA LYS A 358 6.30 4.22 -21.14
C LYS A 358 5.25 4.62 -22.15
N ILE A 359 4.03 4.11 -21.96
CA ILE A 359 2.82 4.56 -22.65
C ILE A 359 1.96 5.35 -21.66
N LEU A 360 1.54 6.54 -22.05
CA LEU A 360 0.56 7.37 -21.35
C LEU A 360 -0.73 7.44 -22.18
N ILE A 361 -1.84 7.21 -21.50
CA ILE A 361 -3.19 7.26 -22.04
C ILE A 361 -3.97 8.30 -21.23
N ASP A 362 -4.29 9.44 -21.85
CA ASP A 362 -5.12 10.49 -21.26
C ASP A 362 -6.56 10.41 -21.81
N ARG A 363 -7.54 10.52 -20.91
CA ARG A 363 -8.94 10.79 -21.26
C ARG A 363 -9.07 12.10 -22.05
N ILE A 364 -9.92 12.11 -23.08
CA ILE A 364 -10.20 13.32 -23.88
C ILE A 364 -11.39 14.10 -23.31
N SER A 365 -11.55 15.37 -23.70
CA SER A 365 -12.73 16.16 -23.35
C SER A 365 -13.95 15.85 -24.24
N GLY A 366 -15.14 16.13 -23.71
CA GLY A 366 -16.42 15.93 -24.41
C GLY A 366 -16.99 14.52 -24.29
N GLN A 367 -18.15 14.30 -24.90
CA GLN A 367 -19.00 13.11 -24.71
C GLN A 367 -18.26 11.78 -24.89
N ARG A 368 -17.40 11.64 -25.92
CA ARG A 368 -16.63 10.40 -26.15
C ARG A 368 -15.59 10.11 -25.08
N GLY A 369 -15.11 11.12 -24.35
CA GLY A 369 -14.26 10.95 -23.19
C GLY A 369 -15.00 10.38 -21.97
N LEU A 370 -16.33 10.38 -21.95
CA LEU A 370 -17.13 9.81 -20.86
C LEU A 370 -17.20 8.28 -20.89
N ASN A 371 -16.63 7.62 -21.91
CA ASN A 371 -16.50 6.17 -21.92
C ASN A 371 -15.63 5.73 -20.72
N PRO A 372 -15.97 4.61 -20.07
CA PRO A 372 -15.05 3.95 -19.14
C PRO A 372 -13.95 3.23 -19.90
N ILE A 373 -12.83 3.00 -19.23
CA ILE A 373 -11.82 2.03 -19.63
C ILE A 373 -12.43 0.65 -19.38
N ARG A 374 -12.65 -0.12 -20.45
CA ARG A 374 -13.18 -1.49 -20.37
C ARG A 374 -12.04 -2.42 -19.99
N ASN A 375 -12.21 -3.20 -18.93
CA ASN A 375 -11.23 -4.15 -18.41
C ASN A 375 -11.88 -5.53 -18.37
N SER A 376 -11.87 -6.24 -19.50
CA SER A 376 -12.58 -7.51 -19.61
C SER A 376 -11.84 -8.66 -18.91
N PHE A 377 -10.53 -8.55 -18.66
CA PHE A 377 -9.79 -9.46 -17.75
C PHE A 377 -10.48 -9.64 -16.39
N HIS A 378 -11.02 -8.55 -15.86
CA HIS A 378 -11.69 -8.53 -14.55
C HIS A 378 -13.21 -8.34 -14.68
N GLY A 379 -13.75 -8.26 -15.90
CA GLY A 379 -15.17 -8.02 -16.15
C GLY A 379 -15.69 -6.67 -15.62
N LEU A 380 -14.89 -5.59 -15.73
CA LEU A 380 -15.16 -4.28 -15.13
C LEU A 380 -15.10 -3.10 -16.13
N ASN A 381 -15.82 -2.05 -15.78
CA ASN A 381 -15.77 -0.71 -16.34
C ASN A 381 -15.09 0.25 -15.34
N MET A 382 -13.97 0.86 -15.73
CA MET A 382 -13.16 1.71 -14.83
C MET A 382 -13.22 3.17 -15.28
N PHE A 383 -13.63 4.08 -14.39
CA PHE A 383 -13.84 5.50 -14.69
C PHE A 383 -12.65 6.39 -14.26
N ALA A 384 -11.42 5.96 -14.54
CA ALA A 384 -10.20 6.73 -14.29
C ALA A 384 -9.83 7.68 -15.45
N ASP A 385 -9.04 8.73 -15.17
CA ASP A 385 -8.68 9.76 -16.16
C ASP A 385 -7.38 9.48 -16.93
N ARG A 386 -6.47 8.69 -16.35
CA ARG A 386 -5.20 8.31 -17.00
C ARG A 386 -4.82 6.87 -16.73
N LEU A 387 -4.23 6.22 -17.74
CA LEU A 387 -3.34 5.06 -17.58
C LEU A 387 -1.89 5.46 -17.84
N GLU A 388 -0.96 4.98 -17.01
CA GLU A 388 0.47 4.93 -17.30
C GLU A 388 0.90 3.46 -17.32
N ILE A 389 1.48 3.01 -18.42
CA ILE A 389 1.95 1.64 -18.61
C ILE A 389 3.47 1.69 -18.72
N ASP A 390 4.15 0.91 -17.89
CA ASP A 390 5.59 0.69 -17.96
C ASP A 390 5.88 -0.63 -18.68
N LEU A 391 6.51 -0.57 -19.85
CA LEU A 391 6.81 -1.75 -20.66
C LEU A 391 8.06 -2.52 -20.17
N VAL A 392 8.69 -2.08 -19.07
CA VAL A 392 9.85 -2.78 -18.46
C VAL A 392 9.43 -3.61 -17.24
N TYR A 393 8.34 -3.19 -16.57
CA TYR A 393 7.82 -3.86 -15.36
C TYR A 393 6.46 -4.53 -15.57
N ASP A 394 5.91 -4.48 -16.79
CA ASP A 394 4.59 -5.02 -17.15
C ASP A 394 3.46 -4.55 -16.21
N ASN A 395 3.51 -3.31 -15.72
CA ASN A 395 2.47 -2.74 -14.86
C ASN A 395 1.74 -1.57 -15.53
N CYS A 396 0.48 -1.38 -15.12
CA CYS A 396 -0.40 -0.34 -15.62
C CYS A 396 -1.08 0.37 -14.44
N LEU A 397 -0.67 1.62 -14.18
CA LEU A 397 -1.16 2.46 -13.10
C LEU A 397 -2.35 3.31 -13.57
N LEU A 398 -3.42 3.31 -12.78
CA LEU A 398 -4.59 4.17 -12.97
C LEU A 398 -4.48 5.41 -12.07
N PHE A 399 -4.78 6.59 -12.62
CA PHE A 399 -4.77 7.85 -11.88
C PHE A 399 -6.07 8.65 -12.06
N HIS A 400 -6.39 9.43 -11.02
CA HIS A 400 -7.47 10.42 -11.03
C HIS A 400 -6.92 11.83 -11.23
N TYR A 401 -7.50 12.61 -12.14
CA TYR A 401 -7.08 14.00 -12.40
C TYR A 401 -8.28 14.95 -12.55
N ALA A 402 -9.44 14.59 -12.00
CA ALA A 402 -10.66 15.36 -12.16
C ALA A 402 -10.51 16.81 -11.66
N PRO A 403 -10.95 17.80 -12.46
CA PRO A 403 -10.89 19.21 -12.07
C PRO A 403 -12.06 19.59 -11.16
N GLY A 404 -11.83 19.66 -9.84
CA GLY A 404 -12.79 20.24 -8.90
C GLY A 404 -12.87 19.53 -7.55
N THR A 405 -14.09 19.28 -7.09
CA THR A 405 -14.40 18.56 -5.83
C THR A 405 -14.78 17.09 -6.07
N ASP A 406 -14.68 16.62 -7.31
CA ASP A 406 -15.03 15.25 -7.70
C ASP A 406 -13.84 14.31 -7.41
N ILE A 407 -13.90 13.65 -6.26
CA ILE A 407 -12.83 12.78 -5.73
C ILE A 407 -13.15 11.28 -5.87
N GLU A 408 -14.27 10.93 -6.49
CA GLU A 408 -14.75 9.56 -6.61
C GLU A 408 -14.29 8.93 -7.93
N VAL A 409 -13.70 7.75 -7.85
CA VAL A 409 -13.40 6.88 -8.99
C VAL A 409 -14.24 5.63 -8.87
N LEU A 410 -14.99 5.32 -9.93
CA LEU A 410 -15.90 4.18 -9.99
C LEU A 410 -15.27 3.00 -10.73
N PHE A 411 -15.47 1.81 -10.17
CA PHE A 411 -15.24 0.52 -10.81
C PHE A 411 -16.56 -0.24 -10.78
N GLU A 412 -17.15 -0.50 -11.94
CA GLU A 412 -18.48 -1.11 -12.05
C GLU A 412 -18.40 -2.42 -12.82
N SER A 413 -19.34 -3.32 -12.59
CA SER A 413 -19.56 -4.46 -13.47
C SER A 413 -19.68 -4.05 -14.95
N ASP A 414 -19.14 -4.90 -15.85
CA ASP A 414 -19.38 -4.78 -17.28
C ASP A 414 -20.87 -4.83 -17.65
N ASN A 415 -21.69 -5.50 -16.82
CA ASN A 415 -23.15 -5.61 -16.90
C ASN A 415 -23.85 -4.88 -15.73
N TYR A 416 -23.28 -3.76 -15.24
CA TYR A 416 -23.89 -2.97 -14.16
C TYR A 416 -25.21 -2.35 -14.60
N PHE A 417 -26.27 -2.59 -13.82
CA PHE A 417 -27.60 -2.03 -14.01
C PHE A 417 -27.95 -1.01 -12.92
N ASP A 418 -28.56 0.10 -13.34
CA ASP A 418 -29.27 1.03 -12.48
C ASP A 418 -30.44 1.60 -13.30
N LYS A 419 -31.64 1.61 -12.72
CA LYS A 419 -32.86 2.14 -13.35
C LYS A 419 -32.77 3.64 -13.66
N SER A 420 -31.91 4.39 -12.96
CA SER A 420 -31.60 5.79 -13.27
C SER A 420 -31.02 5.94 -14.68
N ARG A 421 -30.09 5.04 -15.08
CA ARG A 421 -29.46 5.03 -16.41
C ARG A 421 -30.47 4.84 -17.53
N TYR A 422 -31.51 4.03 -17.32
CA TYR A 422 -32.59 3.88 -18.32
C TYR A 422 -33.36 5.20 -18.51
N ASN A 423 -33.60 5.94 -17.42
CA ASN A 423 -34.30 7.23 -17.48
C ASN A 423 -33.48 8.30 -18.24
N ASP A 424 -32.14 8.24 -18.19
CA ASP A 424 -31.24 9.16 -18.93
C ASP A 424 -31.39 9.05 -20.46
N PHE A 425 -31.92 7.94 -20.98
CA PHE A 425 -32.21 7.75 -22.41
C PHE A 425 -33.56 8.36 -22.87
N PHE A 426 -34.28 9.08 -22.01
CA PHE A 426 -35.45 9.89 -22.37
C PHE A 426 -35.06 11.37 -22.51
N SER A 427 -34.84 11.80 -23.75
CA SER A 427 -34.44 13.18 -24.07
C SER A 427 -35.59 13.96 -24.73
N PHE A 428 -36.17 14.94 -24.04
CA PHE A 428 -37.26 15.80 -24.58
C PHE A 428 -38.41 14.97 -25.20
N ASP A 429 -38.95 14.02 -24.45
CA ASP A 429 -39.98 13.04 -24.86
C ASP A 429 -39.56 12.03 -25.96
N VAL A 430 -38.30 12.05 -26.42
CA VAL A 430 -37.75 11.01 -27.32
C VAL A 430 -37.17 9.86 -26.50
N ASN A 431 -37.74 8.66 -26.66
CA ASN A 431 -37.17 7.40 -26.19
C ASN A 431 -36.07 6.94 -27.15
N VAL A 432 -34.80 7.14 -26.77
CA VAL A 432 -33.66 6.83 -27.64
C VAL A 432 -33.48 5.31 -27.83
N PHE A 433 -33.77 4.48 -26.82
CA PHE A 433 -33.81 3.01 -26.98
C PHE A 433 -34.86 2.56 -28.00
N GLY A 434 -36.02 3.22 -28.05
CA GLY A 434 -37.06 2.96 -29.05
C GLY A 434 -36.56 3.17 -30.49
N LEU A 435 -35.70 4.16 -30.72
CA LEU A 435 -35.06 4.40 -32.03
C LEU A 435 -34.08 3.29 -32.42
N LEU A 436 -33.37 2.71 -31.42
CA LEU A 436 -32.43 1.62 -31.63
C LEU A 436 -33.15 0.30 -31.93
N PHE A 437 -34.11 -0.10 -31.09
CA PHE A 437 -34.81 -1.37 -31.27
C PHE A 437 -35.82 -1.35 -32.42
N GLY A 438 -36.41 -0.19 -32.76
CA GLY A 438 -37.18 -0.03 -33.98
C GLY A 438 -36.33 -0.33 -35.23
N PHE A 439 -35.12 0.22 -35.30
CA PHE A 439 -34.17 -0.01 -36.39
C PHE A 439 -33.72 -1.48 -36.48
N LEU A 440 -33.39 -2.09 -35.34
CA LEU A 440 -32.95 -3.49 -35.29
C LEU A 440 -34.08 -4.48 -35.63
N SER A 441 -35.31 -4.17 -35.23
CA SER A 441 -36.51 -4.95 -35.56
C SER A 441 -36.83 -4.93 -37.06
N GLU A 442 -36.74 -3.77 -37.73
CA GLU A 442 -36.99 -3.68 -39.19
C GLU A 442 -35.93 -4.43 -40.03
N ILE A 443 -34.73 -4.64 -39.49
CA ILE A 443 -33.64 -5.33 -40.21
C ILE A 443 -33.62 -6.85 -39.96
N ASN A 444 -33.96 -7.30 -38.75
CA ASN A 444 -33.79 -8.69 -38.33
C ASN A 444 -35.12 -9.46 -38.13
N ASP A 445 -36.23 -8.95 -38.67
CA ASP A 445 -37.62 -9.41 -38.47
C ASP A 445 -38.14 -9.37 -37.02
N SER A 446 -37.27 -9.50 -36.01
CA SER A 446 -37.55 -9.27 -34.59
C SER A 446 -36.29 -8.84 -33.82
N VAL A 447 -36.47 -8.41 -32.57
CA VAL A 447 -35.37 -8.06 -31.66
C VAL A 447 -34.71 -9.31 -31.04
N GLU A 448 -35.43 -10.44 -30.97
CA GLU A 448 -34.90 -11.72 -30.46
C GLU A 448 -33.97 -12.42 -31.47
N GLU A 449 -34.07 -12.09 -32.77
CA GLU A 449 -33.30 -12.68 -33.86
C GLU A 449 -32.03 -11.87 -34.23
N ILE A 450 -31.59 -10.92 -33.39
CA ILE A 450 -30.38 -10.11 -33.64
C ILE A 450 -29.13 -11.00 -33.71
N ASP A 451 -28.50 -11.07 -34.89
CA ASP A 451 -27.12 -11.55 -35.01
C ASP A 451 -26.17 -10.50 -34.44
N TYR A 452 -25.65 -10.74 -33.23
CA TYR A 452 -24.63 -9.89 -32.62
C TYR A 452 -23.34 -9.81 -33.42
N SER A 453 -23.08 -10.68 -34.40
CA SER A 453 -21.94 -10.59 -35.31
C SER A 453 -22.11 -9.49 -36.38
N GLN A 454 -23.35 -9.07 -36.65
CA GLN A 454 -23.72 -8.13 -37.71
C GLN A 454 -23.19 -6.72 -37.47
N ILE A 455 -22.81 -6.06 -38.57
CA ILE A 455 -22.28 -4.69 -38.60
C ILE A 455 -23.32 -3.79 -39.26
N TYR A 456 -23.74 -2.74 -38.57
CA TYR A 456 -24.74 -1.77 -39.01
C TYR A 456 -24.07 -0.43 -39.35
N PHE A 457 -24.43 0.22 -40.46
CA PHE A 457 -23.87 1.53 -40.78
C PHE A 457 -24.65 2.65 -40.09
N VAL A 458 -23.93 3.67 -39.63
CA VAL A 458 -24.55 4.86 -39.01
C VAL A 458 -25.53 5.54 -39.98
N LYS A 459 -25.24 5.51 -41.28
CA LYS A 459 -26.11 6.11 -42.31
C LYS A 459 -27.49 5.47 -42.33
N ASP A 460 -27.57 4.14 -42.26
CA ASP A 460 -28.84 3.41 -42.34
C ASP A 460 -29.69 3.72 -41.11
N PHE A 461 -29.06 3.83 -39.93
CA PHE A 461 -29.70 4.27 -38.69
C PHE A 461 -30.21 5.73 -38.75
N CYS A 462 -29.49 6.63 -39.43
CA CYS A 462 -29.97 8.00 -39.71
C CYS A 462 -31.19 8.00 -40.64
N ASP A 463 -31.10 7.27 -41.75
CA ASP A 463 -32.11 7.24 -42.81
C ASP A 463 -33.43 6.64 -42.30
N PHE A 464 -33.38 5.58 -41.47
CA PHE A 464 -34.54 4.98 -40.82
C PHE A 464 -35.19 5.93 -39.80
N ASN A 465 -34.42 6.50 -38.87
CA ASN A 465 -34.96 7.36 -37.80
C ASN A 465 -35.21 8.82 -38.22
N ASN A 466 -34.93 9.20 -39.47
CA ASN A 466 -34.95 10.58 -39.97
C ASN A 466 -34.09 11.57 -39.13
N LEU A 467 -32.93 11.09 -38.65
CA LEU A 467 -31.99 11.88 -37.85
C LEU A 467 -30.89 12.52 -38.71
N ASP A 468 -30.40 13.69 -38.29
CA ASP A 468 -29.13 14.19 -38.82
C ASP A 468 -27.94 13.36 -38.29
N PHE A 469 -26.85 13.35 -39.05
CA PHE A 469 -25.68 12.53 -38.75
C PHE A 469 -25.00 12.89 -37.41
N SER A 470 -25.11 14.14 -36.93
CA SER A 470 -24.52 14.53 -35.65
C SER A 470 -25.35 14.00 -34.46
N THR A 471 -26.68 14.10 -34.56
CA THR A 471 -27.60 13.60 -33.53
C THR A 471 -27.53 12.07 -33.42
N ALA A 472 -27.57 11.36 -34.54
CA ALA A 472 -27.41 9.91 -34.57
C ALA A 472 -26.08 9.44 -33.93
N ILE A 473 -24.97 10.13 -34.23
CA ILE A 473 -23.68 9.86 -33.63
C ILE A 473 -23.68 10.09 -32.12
N SER A 474 -24.33 11.15 -31.63
CA SER A 474 -24.46 11.42 -30.19
C SER A 474 -25.22 10.31 -29.46
N TYR A 475 -26.32 9.82 -30.03
CA TYR A 475 -27.08 8.68 -29.46
C TYR A 475 -26.26 7.39 -29.45
N LEU A 476 -25.56 7.06 -30.55
CA LEU A 476 -24.68 5.89 -30.61
C LEU A 476 -23.50 6.00 -29.63
N ILE A 477 -22.99 7.20 -29.35
CA ILE A 477 -21.96 7.41 -28.31
C ILE A 477 -22.55 7.19 -26.91
N ASN A 478 -23.77 7.64 -26.61
CA ASN A 478 -24.43 7.34 -25.34
C ASN A 478 -24.59 5.82 -25.15
N PHE A 479 -24.99 5.09 -26.19
CA PHE A 479 -25.05 3.62 -26.14
C PHE A 479 -23.67 2.97 -25.96
N GLU A 480 -22.61 3.53 -26.55
CA GLU A 480 -21.21 3.07 -26.41
C GLU A 480 -20.68 3.29 -24.97
N ILE A 481 -21.02 4.42 -24.33
CA ILE A 481 -20.62 4.76 -22.95
C ILE A 481 -21.15 3.73 -21.94
N PHE A 482 -22.40 3.30 -22.09
CA PHE A 482 -23.01 2.30 -21.20
C PHE A 482 -22.81 0.84 -21.68
N GLY A 483 -22.11 0.63 -22.79
CA GLY A 483 -21.67 -0.71 -23.23
C GLY A 483 -22.70 -1.51 -24.02
N PHE A 484 -23.75 -0.86 -24.53
CA PHE A 484 -24.80 -1.51 -25.34
C PHE A 484 -24.37 -1.79 -26.79
N LEU A 485 -23.36 -1.07 -27.29
CA LEU A 485 -22.76 -1.30 -28.61
C LEU A 485 -21.29 -0.89 -28.66
N ASP A 486 -20.57 -1.32 -29.69
CA ASP A 486 -19.26 -0.77 -30.08
C ASP A 486 -19.43 0.12 -31.31
N TYR A 487 -19.05 1.40 -31.24
CA TYR A 487 -19.15 2.33 -32.38
C TYR A 487 -17.78 2.61 -33.03
N ASN A 488 -17.61 2.10 -34.25
CA ASN A 488 -16.42 2.28 -35.05
C ASN A 488 -16.43 3.56 -35.90
N ARG A 489 -15.91 4.63 -35.30
CA ARG A 489 -15.72 5.97 -35.92
C ARG A 489 -14.86 6.04 -37.18
N PHE A 490 -14.03 5.03 -37.48
CA PHE A 490 -13.19 5.05 -38.69
C PHE A 490 -14.00 4.69 -39.92
N ASP A 491 -14.79 3.61 -39.82
CA ASP A 491 -15.61 3.05 -40.89
C ASP A 491 -17.09 3.51 -40.84
N LYS A 492 -17.47 4.27 -39.80
CA LYS A 492 -18.83 4.78 -39.55
C LYS A 492 -19.89 3.67 -39.46
N ASN A 493 -19.56 2.62 -38.73
CA ASN A 493 -20.43 1.49 -38.45
C ASN A 493 -20.39 1.10 -36.96
N PHE A 494 -21.38 0.36 -36.49
CA PHE A 494 -21.50 -0.10 -35.11
C PHE A 494 -21.95 -1.56 -35.04
N LYS A 495 -21.72 -2.18 -33.88
CA LYS A 495 -22.05 -3.57 -33.57
C LYS A 495 -22.77 -3.63 -32.23
N ILE A 496 -23.92 -4.28 -32.16
CA ILE A 496 -24.72 -4.41 -30.92
C ILE A 496 -24.08 -5.44 -29.98
N LYS A 497 -24.19 -5.23 -28.66
CA LYS A 497 -23.79 -6.18 -27.62
C LYS A 497 -25.03 -6.83 -26.97
N PRO A 498 -24.91 -8.07 -26.45
CA PRO A 498 -25.99 -8.72 -25.70
C PRO A 498 -26.57 -7.88 -24.57
N TRP A 499 -25.70 -7.11 -23.88
CA TRP A 499 -26.10 -6.21 -22.80
C TRP A 499 -27.18 -5.19 -23.20
N ALA A 500 -27.31 -4.82 -24.49
CA ALA A 500 -28.38 -3.94 -24.94
C ALA A 500 -29.79 -4.51 -24.69
N LEU A 501 -29.98 -5.82 -24.87
CA LEU A 501 -31.27 -6.48 -24.62
C LEU A 501 -31.45 -6.77 -23.13
N ASN A 502 -30.44 -7.42 -22.54
CA ASN A 502 -30.46 -7.81 -21.13
C ASN A 502 -30.70 -6.62 -20.18
N PHE A 503 -30.23 -5.42 -20.55
CA PHE A 503 -30.51 -4.18 -19.80
C PHE A 503 -31.98 -3.76 -19.86
N ILE A 504 -32.67 -3.91 -20.99
CA ILE A 504 -34.11 -3.66 -21.09
C ILE A 504 -34.90 -4.72 -20.33
N ASP A 505 -34.52 -5.99 -20.48
CA ASP A 505 -35.13 -7.09 -19.73
C ASP A 505 -34.96 -6.89 -18.21
N ALA A 506 -33.83 -6.31 -17.77
CA ALA A 506 -33.60 -5.91 -16.38
C ALA A 506 -34.51 -4.75 -15.91
N VAL A 507 -34.87 -3.78 -16.77
CA VAL A 507 -35.85 -2.72 -16.44
C VAL A 507 -37.22 -3.30 -16.08
N ASP A 508 -37.61 -4.37 -16.79
CA ASP A 508 -38.86 -5.11 -16.62
C ASP A 508 -38.73 -6.31 -15.65
N ALA A 509 -37.60 -6.45 -14.95
CA ALA A 509 -37.29 -7.50 -13.98
C ALA A 509 -37.36 -8.95 -14.54
N GLN A 510 -37.02 -9.11 -15.82
CA GLN A 510 -36.96 -10.41 -16.53
C GLN A 510 -35.54 -10.98 -16.64
N TYR A 511 -34.50 -10.20 -16.31
CA TYR A 511 -33.09 -10.59 -16.36
C TYR A 511 -32.40 -10.34 -15.00
N ASP A 512 -31.62 -11.31 -14.52
CA ASP A 512 -30.79 -11.17 -13.31
C ASP A 512 -29.55 -10.32 -13.62
N TYR A 513 -29.58 -9.07 -13.18
CA TYR A 513 -28.54 -8.08 -13.44
C TYR A 513 -27.49 -8.01 -12.33
N ASP A 514 -26.40 -7.29 -12.60
CA ASP A 514 -25.35 -7.03 -11.63
C ASP A 514 -25.42 -5.59 -11.11
N VAL A 515 -25.08 -5.40 -9.84
CA VAL A 515 -25.02 -4.10 -9.14
C VAL A 515 -23.67 -3.86 -8.48
N LEU A 516 -22.68 -4.73 -8.76
CA LEU A 516 -21.31 -4.62 -8.30
C LEU A 516 -20.73 -3.26 -8.72
N LYS A 517 -20.47 -2.43 -7.71
CA LYS A 517 -19.87 -1.10 -7.86
C LYS A 517 -18.94 -0.84 -6.68
N ILE A 518 -17.73 -0.44 -6.97
CA ILE A 518 -16.71 -0.02 -6.01
C ILE A 518 -16.43 1.46 -6.20
N GLU A 519 -16.48 2.19 -5.09
CA GLU A 519 -16.24 3.63 -5.01
C GLU A 519 -14.91 3.84 -4.29
N ALA A 520 -13.93 4.44 -4.96
CA ALA A 520 -12.60 4.71 -4.43
C ALA A 520 -12.32 6.21 -4.37
N LEU A 521 -11.74 6.70 -3.27
CA LEU A 521 -11.54 8.14 -3.02
C LEU A 521 -10.10 8.59 -3.34
N ALA A 522 -9.96 9.37 -4.41
CA ALA A 522 -8.69 9.83 -4.96
C ALA A 522 -8.52 11.36 -4.88
N GLY A 523 -7.37 11.82 -4.40
CA GLY A 523 -6.89 13.18 -4.65
C GLY A 523 -6.30 13.31 -6.06
N ILE A 524 -6.08 14.54 -6.50
CA ILE A 524 -5.51 14.83 -7.84
C ILE A 524 -4.10 14.22 -7.93
N GLY A 525 -3.92 13.28 -8.86
CA GLY A 525 -2.66 12.57 -9.11
C GLY A 525 -2.39 11.40 -8.16
N ASP A 526 -3.34 11.01 -7.31
CA ASP A 526 -3.25 9.76 -6.57
C ASP A 526 -3.39 8.55 -7.52
N THR A 527 -2.55 7.53 -7.32
CA THR A 527 -2.76 6.20 -7.91
C THR A 527 -3.98 5.56 -7.25
N ILE A 528 -4.93 5.10 -8.08
CA ILE A 528 -6.20 4.53 -7.61
C ILE A 528 -6.33 3.04 -7.88
N ALA A 529 -5.61 2.53 -8.88
CA ALA A 529 -5.41 1.09 -9.08
C ALA A 529 -4.06 0.82 -9.77
N GLU A 530 -3.57 -0.41 -9.61
CA GLU A 530 -2.40 -0.95 -10.30
C GLU A 530 -2.76 -2.32 -10.87
N ILE A 531 -2.56 -2.49 -12.19
CA ILE A 531 -2.77 -3.76 -12.89
C ILE A 531 -1.40 -4.35 -13.20
N ASP A 532 -1.15 -5.56 -12.71
CA ASP A 532 -0.05 -6.40 -13.14
C ASP A 532 -0.47 -7.11 -14.45
N LEU A 533 0.16 -6.74 -15.57
CA LEU A 533 -0.16 -7.26 -16.91
C LEU A 533 0.50 -8.61 -17.20
N LEU A 534 1.35 -9.11 -16.30
CA LEU A 534 1.94 -10.45 -16.37
C LEU A 534 1.04 -11.46 -15.65
N LEU A 535 0.59 -11.12 -14.43
CA LEU A 535 -0.30 -11.95 -13.61
C LEU A 535 -1.78 -11.75 -13.94
N ASN A 536 -2.16 -10.66 -14.61
CA ASN A 536 -3.54 -10.23 -14.84
C ASN A 536 -4.33 -10.07 -13.54
N THR A 537 -3.69 -9.46 -12.53
CA THR A 537 -4.30 -9.10 -11.24
C THR A 537 -4.37 -7.58 -11.10
N MET A 538 -5.43 -7.06 -10.49
CA MET A 538 -5.61 -5.62 -10.29
C MET A 538 -5.82 -5.27 -8.81
N ASP A 539 -4.88 -4.53 -8.25
CA ASP A 539 -5.03 -3.88 -6.96
C ASP A 539 -5.83 -2.58 -7.12
N VAL A 540 -6.91 -2.42 -6.35
CA VAL A 540 -7.64 -1.15 -6.22
C VAL A 540 -7.41 -0.58 -4.83
N PHE A 541 -6.97 0.67 -4.76
CA PHE A 541 -6.61 1.38 -3.54
C PHE A 541 -7.72 2.37 -3.14
N ARG A 542 -7.69 2.82 -1.88
CA ARG A 542 -8.60 3.87 -1.34
C ARG A 542 -10.08 3.55 -1.50
N VAL A 543 -10.43 2.26 -1.52
CA VAL A 543 -11.80 1.76 -1.52
C VAL A 543 -12.54 2.32 -0.31
N ASN A 544 -13.64 3.01 -0.57
CA ASN A 544 -14.50 3.64 0.42
C ASN A 544 -15.83 2.91 0.57
N LYS A 545 -16.40 2.42 -0.55
CA LYS A 545 -17.63 1.63 -0.55
C LYS A 545 -17.56 0.52 -1.59
N ILE A 546 -18.18 -0.62 -1.27
CA ILE A 546 -18.41 -1.74 -2.18
C ILE A 546 -19.91 -2.07 -2.12
N ASN A 547 -20.61 -1.96 -3.24
CA ASN A 547 -21.95 -2.51 -3.42
C ASN A 547 -21.84 -3.87 -4.12
N ILE A 548 -22.58 -4.89 -3.67
CA ILE A 548 -22.57 -6.25 -4.24
C ILE A 548 -23.97 -6.81 -4.55
N THR A 549 -25.00 -6.32 -3.87
CA THR A 549 -26.41 -6.69 -4.10
C THR A 549 -27.31 -5.56 -3.60
N ASP A 550 -28.47 -5.37 -4.21
CA ASP A 550 -29.46 -4.36 -3.78
C ASP A 550 -30.45 -4.93 -2.73
N ARG A 551 -30.42 -6.25 -2.49
CA ARG A 551 -31.40 -6.94 -1.62
C ARG A 551 -31.03 -6.91 -0.14
N PHE A 552 -29.75 -6.88 0.18
CA PHE A 552 -29.24 -6.99 1.54
C PHE A 552 -28.18 -5.92 1.81
N ASP A 553 -28.26 -5.28 2.96
CA ASP A 553 -27.35 -4.22 3.37
C ASP A 553 -26.04 -4.84 3.88
N PHE A 554 -25.05 -4.94 2.98
CA PHE A 554 -23.72 -5.45 3.26
C PHE A 554 -22.72 -4.31 3.40
N ASP A 555 -22.24 -4.09 4.62
CA ASP A 555 -21.21 -3.10 4.92
C ASP A 555 -19.83 -3.76 4.87
N ILE A 556 -19.13 -3.57 3.75
CA ILE A 556 -17.83 -4.19 3.48
C ILE A 556 -16.70 -3.18 3.68
N TYR A 557 -15.79 -3.47 4.61
CA TYR A 557 -14.66 -2.61 4.95
C TYR A 557 -13.32 -3.34 4.77
N PRO A 558 -12.66 -3.15 3.61
CA PRO A 558 -11.31 -3.66 3.39
C PRO A 558 -10.29 -2.94 4.29
N MET A 559 -9.46 -3.72 4.98
CA MET A 559 -8.31 -3.22 5.72
C MET A 559 -7.36 -2.49 4.78
N SER A 560 -6.81 -1.36 5.24
CA SER A 560 -5.99 -0.45 4.42
C SER A 560 -6.71 0.10 3.17
N ASN A 561 -8.05 0.00 3.11
CA ASN A 561 -8.90 0.47 2.01
C ASN A 561 -8.44 -0.11 0.65
N LYS A 562 -8.04 -1.39 0.62
CA LYS A 562 -7.51 -2.07 -0.57
C LYS A 562 -8.25 -3.37 -0.86
N ILE A 563 -8.57 -3.62 -2.12
CA ILE A 563 -8.98 -4.94 -2.64
C ILE A 563 -8.06 -5.34 -3.80
N SER A 564 -7.95 -6.64 -4.05
CA SER A 564 -7.14 -7.20 -5.14
C SER A 564 -8.00 -8.13 -6.00
N PHE A 565 -8.32 -7.72 -7.22
CA PHE A 565 -8.98 -8.57 -8.21
C PHE A 565 -8.01 -9.59 -8.80
N PHE A 566 -8.50 -10.81 -9.01
CA PHE A 566 -7.72 -11.93 -9.53
C PHE A 566 -8.42 -12.71 -10.66
N ASP A 567 -9.69 -12.43 -10.93
CA ASP A 567 -10.49 -13.03 -12.01
C ASP A 567 -11.72 -12.12 -12.30
N ASN A 568 -12.60 -12.53 -13.21
CA ASN A 568 -13.89 -11.91 -13.50
C ASN A 568 -14.66 -11.57 -12.21
N LYS A 569 -14.71 -10.27 -11.89
CA LYS A 569 -15.41 -9.64 -10.76
C LYS A 569 -15.08 -10.19 -9.37
N SER A 570 -14.09 -11.07 -9.27
CA SER A 570 -13.69 -11.78 -8.05
C SER A 570 -12.47 -11.12 -7.44
N PHE A 571 -12.54 -10.80 -6.13
CA PHE A 571 -11.52 -10.04 -5.43
C PHE A 571 -11.24 -10.59 -4.03
N SER A 572 -10.00 -10.41 -3.58
CA SER A 572 -9.57 -10.71 -2.21
C SER A 572 -9.35 -9.43 -1.40
N MET A 573 -9.62 -9.50 -0.10
CA MET A 573 -9.34 -8.44 0.87
C MET A 573 -8.96 -9.03 2.23
N ASP A 574 -8.12 -8.32 2.96
CA ASP A 574 -8.14 -8.38 4.43
C ASP A 574 -9.24 -7.41 4.89
N GLY A 575 -10.00 -7.70 5.95
CA GLY A 575 -11.01 -6.74 6.43
C GLY A 575 -12.21 -7.34 7.15
N ASN A 576 -13.26 -6.52 7.23
CA ASN A 576 -14.52 -6.81 7.93
C ASN A 576 -15.70 -6.78 6.95
N ILE A 577 -16.67 -7.66 7.16
CA ILE A 577 -17.96 -7.68 6.47
C ILE A 577 -19.06 -7.67 7.53
N TYR A 578 -19.96 -6.71 7.48
CA TYR A 578 -21.10 -6.60 8.38
C TYR A 578 -22.41 -6.87 7.63
N ILE A 579 -23.35 -7.52 8.31
CA ILE A 579 -24.72 -7.70 7.85
C ILE A 579 -25.66 -7.93 9.05
N GLY A 580 -26.66 -7.05 9.21
CA GLY A 580 -27.56 -7.09 10.38
C GLY A 580 -26.77 -7.02 11.69
N ASP A 581 -27.06 -7.92 12.63
CA ASP A 581 -26.36 -8.01 13.92
C ASP A 581 -25.00 -8.74 13.83
N PHE A 582 -24.53 -9.10 12.63
CA PHE A 582 -23.38 -9.99 12.41
C PHE A 582 -22.16 -9.28 11.84
N ALA A 583 -20.99 -9.64 12.35
CA ALA A 583 -19.69 -9.14 11.91
C ALA A 583 -18.73 -10.30 11.62
N PHE A 584 -18.11 -10.29 10.44
CA PHE A 584 -17.10 -11.26 10.03
C PHE A 584 -15.78 -10.56 9.76
N SER A 585 -14.70 -10.99 10.42
CA SER A 585 -13.36 -10.43 10.25
C SER A 585 -12.40 -11.51 9.78
N GLY A 586 -11.55 -11.20 8.78
CA GLY A 586 -10.59 -12.17 8.27
C GLY A 586 -9.42 -11.56 7.50
N LYS A 587 -8.49 -12.44 7.12
CA LYS A 587 -7.40 -12.16 6.19
C LYS A 587 -7.52 -13.07 4.98
N ASP A 588 -7.14 -12.58 3.80
CA ASP A 588 -7.35 -13.26 2.52
C ASP A 588 -8.81 -13.77 2.39
N VAL A 589 -9.77 -12.88 2.70
CA VAL A 589 -11.20 -13.11 2.48
C VAL A 589 -11.47 -12.90 1.00
N ARG A 590 -11.97 -13.93 0.31
CA ARG A 590 -12.15 -13.92 -1.15
C ARG A 590 -13.62 -13.88 -1.51
N PHE A 591 -14.04 -12.82 -2.18
CA PHE A 591 -15.30 -12.82 -2.91
C PHE A 591 -15.12 -13.57 -4.23
N ASN A 592 -15.84 -14.69 -4.39
CA ASN A 592 -15.99 -15.35 -5.67
C ASN A 592 -17.33 -14.94 -6.29
N TYR A 593 -17.27 -14.29 -7.45
CA TYR A 593 -18.45 -13.80 -8.17
C TYR A 593 -19.30 -14.95 -8.76
N ASP A 594 -18.68 -16.05 -9.17
CA ASP A 594 -19.38 -17.19 -9.77
C ASP A 594 -20.11 -18.03 -8.71
N ASP A 595 -19.51 -18.21 -7.53
CA ASP A 595 -20.17 -18.83 -6.36
C ASP A 595 -21.10 -17.87 -5.60
N PHE A 596 -21.00 -16.56 -5.91
CA PHE A 596 -21.68 -15.45 -5.24
C PHE A 596 -21.58 -15.47 -3.70
N ALA A 597 -20.34 -15.68 -3.22
CA ALA A 597 -20.05 -15.88 -1.80
C ALA A 597 -18.68 -15.32 -1.39
N PHE A 598 -18.54 -14.95 -0.13
CA PHE A 598 -17.24 -14.72 0.51
C PHE A 598 -16.72 -16.02 1.13
N GLN A 599 -15.49 -16.40 0.79
CA GLN A 599 -14.72 -17.47 1.41
C GLN A 599 -13.72 -16.87 2.41
N PHE A 600 -13.74 -17.37 3.64
CA PHE A 600 -12.85 -16.96 4.72
C PHE A 600 -11.70 -17.95 4.90
N ASN A 601 -10.51 -17.44 5.20
CA ASN A 601 -9.33 -18.25 5.49
C ASN A 601 -9.26 -18.60 7.00
N LYS A 602 -8.14 -19.22 7.43
CA LYS A 602 -7.92 -19.62 8.83
C LYS A 602 -7.82 -18.44 9.80
N ASN A 603 -8.16 -18.70 11.07
CA ASN A 603 -8.19 -17.72 12.16
C ASN A 603 -9.12 -16.51 11.89
N SER A 604 -10.20 -16.74 11.14
CA SER A 604 -11.25 -15.74 10.96
C SER A 604 -12.11 -15.64 12.23
N ILE A 605 -12.77 -14.50 12.42
CA ILE A 605 -13.59 -14.20 13.60
C ILE A 605 -15.01 -13.93 13.14
N PHE A 606 -15.97 -14.59 13.79
CA PHE A 606 -17.39 -14.33 13.70
C PHE A 606 -17.83 -13.73 15.03
N SER A 607 -18.38 -12.52 14.98
CA SER A 607 -18.76 -11.72 16.14
C SER A 607 -20.11 -11.03 15.90
N PHE A 608 -20.62 -10.39 16.96
CA PHE A 608 -21.98 -9.89 17.02
C PHE A 608 -21.98 -8.43 17.48
N ILE A 609 -22.88 -7.62 16.92
CA ILE A 609 -23.08 -6.21 17.29
C ILE A 609 -24.15 -6.17 18.38
N ASP A 610 -23.94 -5.39 19.45
CA ASP A 610 -25.01 -5.18 20.45
C ASP A 610 -26.13 -4.29 19.86
N PRO A 611 -27.43 -4.60 20.06
CA PRO A 611 -28.55 -3.81 19.56
C PRO A 611 -28.65 -2.35 20.06
N SER A 612 -27.75 -1.86 20.92
CA SER A 612 -27.55 -0.41 21.11
C SER A 612 -26.88 0.27 19.91
N GLY A 613 -26.15 -0.49 19.08
CA GLY A 613 -25.36 -0.03 17.95
C GLY A 613 -24.01 0.60 18.31
N GLU A 614 -23.64 0.63 19.60
CA GLU A 614 -22.44 1.37 20.06
C GLU A 614 -21.22 0.46 20.38
N GLU A 615 -21.41 -0.82 20.71
CA GLU A 615 -20.33 -1.73 21.10
C GLU A 615 -20.44 -3.13 20.46
N LEU A 616 -19.27 -3.78 20.26
CA LEU A 616 -19.18 -5.18 19.83
C LEU A 616 -19.35 -6.12 21.03
N SER A 617 -20.07 -7.23 20.83
CA SER A 617 -20.15 -8.33 21.81
C SER A 617 -18.76 -8.87 22.13
N SER A 618 -18.51 -9.22 23.39
CA SER A 618 -17.27 -9.89 23.82
C SER A 618 -17.19 -11.35 23.34
N SER A 619 -18.27 -11.85 22.75
CA SER A 619 -18.39 -13.20 22.22
C SER A 619 -17.75 -13.32 20.83
N LEU A 620 -16.49 -13.76 20.78
CA LEU A 620 -15.75 -13.96 19.54
C LEU A 620 -15.67 -15.45 19.20
N ILE A 621 -16.35 -15.87 18.14
CA ILE A 621 -16.24 -17.23 17.59
C ILE A 621 -15.10 -17.24 16.57
N HIS A 622 -14.02 -17.96 16.89
CA HIS A 622 -12.93 -18.21 15.97
C HIS A 622 -13.25 -19.39 15.06
N PHE A 623 -13.03 -19.24 13.75
CA PHE A 623 -13.31 -20.29 12.77
C PHE A 623 -12.27 -20.34 11.63
N ASP A 624 -12.19 -21.52 11.02
CA ASP A 624 -11.40 -21.80 9.83
C ASP A 624 -12.35 -22.13 8.65
N TYR A 625 -11.99 -21.69 7.44
CA TYR A 625 -12.62 -22.12 6.18
C TYR A 625 -14.17 -22.01 6.12
N GLY A 626 -14.70 -20.85 6.52
CA GLY A 626 -16.13 -20.53 6.42
C GLY A 626 -16.52 -19.91 5.08
N PHE A 627 -17.82 -19.95 4.78
CA PHE A 627 -18.44 -19.38 3.57
C PHE A 627 -19.66 -18.53 3.95
N LEU A 628 -19.73 -17.31 3.43
CA LEU A 628 -20.88 -16.41 3.53
C LEU A 628 -21.48 -16.21 2.14
N PHE A 629 -22.54 -16.96 1.85
CA PHE A 629 -23.30 -16.87 0.61
C PHE A 629 -24.23 -15.66 0.66
N ILE A 630 -24.13 -14.78 -0.33
CA ILE A 630 -24.90 -13.52 -0.39
C ILE A 630 -26.33 -13.81 -0.88
N ASP A 631 -26.46 -14.48 -2.01
CA ASP A 631 -27.70 -15.02 -2.56
C ASP A 631 -27.37 -16.25 -3.43
N SER A 632 -28.30 -16.74 -4.25
CA SER A 632 -28.01 -17.77 -5.25
C SER A 632 -27.27 -17.19 -6.47
N VAL A 633 -26.49 -18.03 -7.15
CA VAL A 633 -25.64 -17.64 -8.29
C VAL A 633 -26.40 -17.07 -9.50
N THR A 634 -27.72 -17.30 -9.56
CA THR A 634 -28.66 -16.79 -10.59
C THR A 634 -29.66 -15.77 -10.02
N ASN A 635 -29.31 -15.09 -8.93
CA ASN A 635 -30.13 -14.07 -8.28
C ASN A 635 -29.25 -12.95 -7.69
N LYS A 636 -28.21 -12.51 -8.43
CA LYS A 636 -27.25 -11.50 -7.97
C LYS A 636 -27.91 -10.14 -7.70
N SER A 637 -28.88 -9.79 -8.54
CA SER A 637 -29.76 -8.62 -8.37
C SER A 637 -30.72 -8.74 -7.17
N GLY A 638 -30.97 -9.96 -6.69
CA GLY A 638 -31.94 -10.23 -5.63
C GLY A 638 -33.41 -10.11 -6.05
N LEU A 639 -33.73 -10.09 -7.35
CA LEU A 639 -35.11 -10.02 -7.87
C LEU A 639 -36.02 -11.13 -7.33
N ALA A 640 -35.50 -12.34 -7.12
CA ALA A 640 -36.22 -13.41 -6.45
C ALA A 640 -36.02 -13.32 -4.92
N MET A 641 -37.12 -13.34 -4.17
CA MET A 641 -37.08 -13.47 -2.71
C MET A 641 -36.84 -14.93 -2.31
N LEU A 642 -35.58 -15.35 -2.36
CA LEU A 642 -35.15 -16.69 -1.96
C LEU A 642 -34.98 -16.77 -0.44
N ASN A 643 -35.83 -17.58 0.19
CA ASN A 643 -35.90 -17.78 1.63
C ASN A 643 -34.81 -18.75 2.14
N ASP A 644 -33.53 -18.50 1.84
CA ASP A 644 -32.41 -19.26 2.41
C ASP A 644 -31.11 -18.44 2.53
N PHE A 645 -31.17 -17.14 2.22
CA PHE A 645 -30.03 -16.24 2.07
C PHE A 645 -30.24 -14.94 2.85
N PRO A 646 -29.16 -14.27 3.30
CA PRO A 646 -27.77 -14.72 3.20
C PRO A 646 -27.50 -15.88 4.18
N ARG A 647 -26.53 -16.72 3.86
CA ARG A 647 -26.20 -17.92 4.65
C ARG A 647 -24.73 -17.95 5.01
N PHE A 648 -24.43 -18.09 6.30
CA PHE A 648 -23.09 -18.38 6.80
C PHE A 648 -22.97 -19.87 7.14
N GLN A 649 -21.88 -20.50 6.70
CA GLN A 649 -21.60 -21.90 6.94
C GLN A 649 -20.12 -22.16 7.22
N THR A 650 -19.82 -23.00 8.20
CA THR A 650 -18.48 -23.58 8.41
C THR A 650 -18.53 -25.10 8.22
N TYR A 651 -17.42 -25.70 7.79
CA TYR A 651 -17.30 -27.16 7.61
C TYR A 651 -16.46 -27.84 8.69
N SER A 652 -15.59 -27.08 9.37
CA SER A 652 -14.86 -27.50 10.56
C SER A 652 -15.49 -26.92 11.82
N HIS A 653 -15.17 -27.53 12.96
CA HIS A 653 -15.49 -26.97 14.27
C HIS A 653 -14.91 -25.56 14.41
N SER A 654 -15.66 -24.70 15.08
CA SER A 654 -15.24 -23.35 15.49
C SER A 654 -14.96 -23.35 17.00
N PHE A 655 -14.48 -22.27 17.60
CA PHE A 655 -14.38 -22.18 19.06
C PHE A 655 -14.66 -20.79 19.60
N LEU A 656 -15.24 -20.73 20.80
CA LEU A 656 -15.38 -19.52 21.62
C LEU A 656 -14.39 -19.61 22.79
N SER A 657 -13.66 -18.52 23.05
CA SER A 657 -12.81 -18.36 24.24
C SER A 657 -12.86 -16.91 24.71
N TYR A 658 -13.20 -16.68 25.97
CA TYR A 658 -13.17 -15.36 26.57
C TYR A 658 -11.76 -15.02 27.07
N ASN A 659 -11.34 -13.76 26.90
CA ASN A 659 -10.09 -13.19 27.46
C ASN A 659 -8.77 -13.98 27.16
N ASN A 660 -8.74 -14.77 26.09
CA ASN A 660 -7.65 -15.72 25.78
C ASN A 660 -7.39 -16.77 26.89
N ASP A 661 -8.41 -17.13 27.66
CA ASP A 661 -8.37 -18.30 28.54
C ASP A 661 -8.23 -19.58 27.69
N PRO A 662 -7.34 -20.53 28.03
CA PRO A 662 -7.29 -21.85 27.39
C PRO A 662 -8.50 -22.76 27.72
N VAL A 663 -9.46 -22.30 28.52
CA VAL A 663 -10.82 -22.82 28.48
C VAL A 663 -11.49 -22.41 27.16
N GLN A 664 -11.84 -23.40 26.35
CA GLN A 664 -12.48 -23.21 25.04
C GLN A 664 -13.80 -23.94 24.98
N PHE A 665 -14.81 -23.34 24.36
CA PHE A 665 -16.01 -24.07 23.93
C PHE A 665 -15.90 -24.34 22.44
N LEU A 666 -15.69 -25.60 22.07
CA LEU A 666 -15.56 -26.06 20.70
C LEU A 666 -16.96 -26.29 20.11
N ILE A 667 -17.28 -25.49 19.10
CA ILE A 667 -18.60 -25.35 18.47
C ILE A 667 -18.68 -26.28 17.24
N ASP A 668 -19.78 -27.01 17.11
CA ASP A 668 -20.09 -27.83 15.94
C ASP A 668 -20.14 -27.00 14.64
N PRO A 669 -19.91 -27.58 13.45
CA PRO A 669 -20.00 -26.86 12.18
C PRO A 669 -21.28 -26.02 12.05
N ILE A 670 -21.10 -24.72 11.88
CA ILE A 670 -22.16 -23.71 11.96
C ILE A 670 -22.89 -23.66 10.62
N SER A 671 -24.22 -23.54 10.65
CA SER A 671 -25.03 -23.19 9.48
C SER A 671 -26.16 -22.26 9.92
N ILE A 672 -26.06 -20.98 9.54
CA ILE A 672 -27.07 -19.95 9.83
C ILE A 672 -27.60 -19.47 8.48
N ASN A 673 -28.91 -19.60 8.26
CA ASN A 673 -29.60 -19.02 7.10
C ASN A 673 -30.28 -17.70 7.56
N TYR A 674 -30.69 -16.86 6.61
CA TYR A 674 -31.44 -15.61 6.87
C TYR A 674 -30.69 -14.56 7.72
N LEU A 675 -29.37 -14.39 7.53
CA LEU A 675 -28.57 -13.51 8.41
C LEU A 675 -29.09 -12.06 8.51
N SER A 676 -29.69 -11.52 7.45
CA SER A 676 -30.28 -10.18 7.45
C SER A 676 -31.41 -9.98 8.47
N ASP A 677 -32.17 -11.04 8.75
CA ASP A 677 -33.40 -11.01 9.57
C ASP A 677 -33.28 -11.83 10.87
N MET A 678 -32.09 -12.41 11.13
CA MET A 678 -31.83 -13.33 12.23
C MET A 678 -31.49 -12.57 13.52
N SER A 679 -32.46 -12.45 14.43
CA SER A 679 -32.20 -11.96 15.79
C SER A 679 -31.32 -12.93 16.60
N LEU A 680 -30.35 -12.36 17.34
CA LEU A 680 -29.43 -13.10 18.23
C LEU A 680 -30.17 -14.04 19.22
N ASP A 681 -31.34 -13.64 19.75
CA ASP A 681 -32.14 -14.46 20.68
C ASP A 681 -32.56 -15.83 20.13
N ASN A 682 -32.60 -15.99 18.81
CA ASN A 682 -32.95 -17.24 18.14
C ASN A 682 -31.75 -18.15 17.86
N LEU A 683 -30.52 -17.66 18.05
CA LEU A 683 -29.31 -18.42 17.79
C LEU A 683 -28.89 -19.32 18.97
N ALA A 684 -28.40 -20.50 18.62
CA ALA A 684 -27.91 -21.48 19.55
C ALA A 684 -26.79 -22.30 18.92
N PHE A 685 -25.64 -22.38 19.57
CA PHE A 685 -24.46 -23.09 19.07
C PHE A 685 -24.20 -24.34 19.91
N SER A 686 -24.38 -25.53 19.32
CA SER A 686 -24.07 -26.80 19.99
C SER A 686 -22.55 -27.04 19.97
N GLY A 687 -22.06 -27.78 20.96
CA GLY A 687 -20.64 -28.09 21.06
C GLY A 687 -20.24 -28.72 22.39
N SER A 688 -18.93 -28.69 22.68
CA SER A 688 -18.31 -29.30 23.86
C SER A 688 -17.32 -28.36 24.53
N LEU A 689 -17.16 -28.48 25.85
CA LEU A 689 -16.16 -27.73 26.61
C LEU A 689 -14.81 -28.45 26.61
N HIS A 690 -13.73 -27.69 26.45
CA HIS A 690 -12.34 -28.14 26.48
C HIS A 690 -11.57 -27.31 27.50
N ILE A 691 -10.71 -27.97 28.29
CA ILE A 691 -9.86 -27.32 29.31
C ILE A 691 -8.42 -27.80 29.09
N ASP A 692 -7.46 -26.88 29.03
CA ASP A 692 -6.04 -27.16 28.74
C ASP A 692 -5.81 -27.92 27.41
N GLY A 693 -6.74 -27.80 26.46
CA GLY A 693 -6.72 -28.48 25.16
C GLY A 693 -7.26 -29.91 25.17
N ASP A 694 -7.72 -30.43 26.33
CA ASP A 694 -8.41 -31.72 26.42
C ASP A 694 -9.93 -31.52 26.44
N SER A 695 -10.64 -32.35 25.67
CA SER A 695 -12.09 -32.44 25.76
C SER A 695 -12.49 -33.01 27.11
N ILE A 696 -13.38 -32.32 27.82
CA ILE A 696 -14.14 -32.93 28.92
C ILE A 696 -15.50 -33.36 28.36
N GLU A 697 -16.16 -34.36 28.94
CA GLU A 697 -17.45 -34.90 28.45
C GLU A 697 -18.67 -33.96 28.70
N ALA A 698 -18.44 -32.64 28.65
CA ALA A 698 -19.45 -31.60 28.84
C ALA A 698 -19.95 -31.07 27.49
N ASN A 699 -20.94 -31.75 26.92
CA ASN A 699 -21.68 -31.25 25.77
C ASN A 699 -22.67 -30.17 26.21
N GLY A 700 -22.71 -29.05 25.50
CA GLY A 700 -23.53 -27.89 25.83
C GLY A 700 -24.14 -27.22 24.61
N VAL A 701 -24.91 -26.16 24.87
CA VAL A 701 -25.46 -25.28 23.84
C VAL A 701 -25.29 -23.84 24.30
N LEU A 702 -24.44 -23.09 23.62
CA LEU A 702 -24.28 -21.64 23.84
C LEU A 702 -25.53 -20.92 23.33
N LYS A 703 -26.01 -19.93 24.09
CA LYS A 703 -27.11 -19.04 23.73
C LYS A 703 -26.80 -17.63 24.18
N PHE A 704 -27.42 -16.64 23.54
CA PHE A 704 -27.29 -15.25 23.97
C PHE A 704 -28.01 -15.01 25.29
N ASN A 705 -27.35 -14.23 26.15
CA ASN A 705 -27.91 -13.73 27.39
C ASN A 705 -28.45 -12.30 27.23
N LYS A 706 -28.98 -11.73 28.31
CA LYS A 706 -29.58 -10.38 28.31
C LYS A 706 -28.60 -9.22 28.03
N ALA A 707 -27.30 -9.51 27.96
CA ALA A 707 -26.24 -8.58 27.59
C ALA A 707 -25.61 -8.98 26.23
N HIS A 708 -26.31 -9.78 25.43
CA HIS A 708 -25.91 -10.25 24.10
C HIS A 708 -24.52 -10.89 24.05
N ASN A 709 -24.16 -11.60 25.14
CA ASN A 709 -23.00 -12.50 25.17
C ASN A 709 -23.43 -13.97 25.23
N LEU A 710 -22.61 -14.85 24.66
CA LEU A 710 -22.83 -16.28 24.60
C LEU A 710 -22.54 -16.95 25.94
N GLU A 711 -23.55 -17.58 26.54
CA GLU A 711 -23.41 -18.37 27.76
C GLU A 711 -23.96 -19.78 27.58
N THR A 712 -23.45 -20.73 28.37
CA THR A 712 -24.04 -22.07 28.48
C THR A 712 -23.96 -22.59 29.92
N VAL A 713 -24.95 -23.38 30.30
CA VAL A 713 -25.01 -24.08 31.59
C VAL A 713 -25.20 -25.57 31.34
N ILE A 714 -24.23 -26.37 31.74
CA ILE A 714 -24.16 -27.82 31.49
C ILE A 714 -24.31 -28.54 32.82
N MET A 715 -25.41 -29.26 33.00
CA MET A 715 -25.65 -30.09 34.18
C MET A 715 -24.88 -31.40 34.06
N CYS A 716 -24.13 -31.78 35.10
CA CYS A 716 -23.21 -32.92 35.09
C CYS A 716 -23.48 -33.86 36.28
N ASP A 717 -23.79 -35.13 36.03
CA ASP A 717 -23.91 -36.14 37.09
C ASP A 717 -22.53 -36.48 37.70
N SER A 718 -21.53 -36.68 36.85
CA SER A 718 -20.12 -36.85 37.19
C SER A 718 -19.28 -36.44 35.97
N ILE A 719 -18.25 -35.63 36.15
CA ILE A 719 -17.32 -35.26 35.06
C ILE A 719 -15.89 -35.06 35.59
N ASP A 720 -14.92 -35.66 34.89
CA ASP A 720 -13.50 -35.49 35.18
C ASP A 720 -12.94 -34.22 34.51
N ILE A 721 -12.17 -33.45 35.28
CA ILE A 721 -11.47 -32.24 34.82
C ILE A 721 -9.98 -32.31 35.21
N TYR A 722 -9.15 -31.50 34.53
CA TYR A 722 -7.69 -31.49 34.68
C TYR A 722 -7.04 -32.88 34.54
N LYS A 723 -7.29 -33.59 33.44
CA LYS A 723 -6.73 -34.94 33.15
C LYS A 723 -7.03 -35.96 34.27
N ASN A 724 -8.29 -36.00 34.69
CA ASN A 724 -8.83 -36.91 35.71
C ASN A 724 -8.15 -36.75 37.08
N LYS A 725 -7.66 -35.54 37.39
CA LYS A 725 -7.15 -35.17 38.72
C LYS A 725 -8.26 -34.80 39.70
N ILE A 726 -9.38 -34.29 39.18
CA ILE A 726 -10.55 -33.88 39.95
C ILE A 726 -11.81 -34.35 39.24
N THR A 727 -12.74 -34.94 39.98
CA THR A 727 -14.09 -35.27 39.50
C THR A 727 -15.08 -34.28 40.11
N LEU A 728 -15.95 -33.70 39.28
CA LEU A 728 -17.11 -32.90 39.70
C LEU A 728 -18.35 -33.80 39.70
N GLU A 729 -18.95 -34.00 40.87
CA GLU A 729 -20.11 -34.85 41.11
C GLU A 729 -21.37 -34.02 41.45
N GLN A 730 -22.48 -34.34 40.79
CA GLN A 730 -23.81 -33.75 40.98
C GLN A 730 -23.77 -32.21 40.89
N GLY A 731 -23.26 -31.71 39.77
CA GLY A 731 -22.88 -30.31 39.60
C GLY A 731 -23.35 -29.67 38.29
N SER A 732 -22.83 -28.48 38.05
CA SER A 732 -23.03 -27.72 36.82
C SER A 732 -21.79 -26.94 36.44
N LEU A 733 -21.47 -26.91 35.15
CA LEU A 733 -20.51 -25.99 34.54
C LEU A 733 -21.26 -24.82 33.91
N SER A 734 -20.77 -23.60 34.07
CA SER A 734 -21.38 -22.37 33.57
C SER A 734 -20.30 -21.53 32.91
N LEU A 735 -20.32 -21.43 31.59
CA LEU A 735 -19.43 -20.57 30.81
C LEU A 735 -20.17 -19.28 30.45
N ASN A 736 -19.57 -18.13 30.73
CA ASN A 736 -20.05 -16.82 30.32
C ASN A 736 -18.86 -15.85 30.10
N GLN A 737 -19.16 -14.59 29.81
CA GLN A 737 -18.18 -13.52 29.60
C GLN A 737 -17.18 -13.29 30.75
N ASP A 738 -17.53 -13.70 31.98
CA ASP A 738 -16.69 -13.55 33.17
C ASP A 738 -15.71 -14.74 33.35
N GLY A 739 -15.90 -15.84 32.60
CA GLY A 739 -15.08 -17.05 32.65
C GLY A 739 -15.89 -18.35 32.76
N LEU A 740 -15.21 -19.44 33.13
CA LEU A 740 -15.84 -20.73 33.41
C LEU A 740 -15.97 -20.96 34.92
N PHE A 741 -17.21 -21.16 35.37
CA PHE A 741 -17.52 -21.41 36.77
C PHE A 741 -18.16 -22.79 36.96
N ALA A 742 -17.80 -23.46 38.04
CA ALA A 742 -18.34 -24.76 38.42
C ALA A 742 -19.02 -24.73 39.79
N SER A 743 -20.08 -25.53 39.94
CA SER A 743 -20.88 -25.66 41.17
C SER A 743 -21.19 -27.14 41.41
N GLY A 744 -21.07 -27.61 42.65
CA GLY A 744 -21.25 -29.03 42.98
C GLY A 744 -20.23 -29.55 44.01
N ASN A 745 -20.11 -30.88 44.09
CA ASN A 745 -19.10 -31.55 44.90
C ASN A 745 -17.87 -31.86 44.04
N PHE A 746 -16.68 -31.63 44.55
CA PHE A 746 -15.41 -31.91 43.88
C PHE A 746 -14.64 -32.94 44.70
N THR A 747 -14.15 -33.97 44.02
CA THR A 747 -13.41 -35.06 44.64
C THR A 747 -12.04 -35.22 43.97
N SER A 748 -10.99 -35.36 44.78
CA SER A 748 -9.62 -35.61 44.34
C SER A 748 -8.85 -36.44 45.36
N ASN A 749 -7.63 -36.85 45.01
CA ASN A 749 -6.75 -37.56 45.96
C ASN A 749 -6.31 -36.68 47.15
N ASP A 750 -6.30 -35.35 46.99
CA ASP A 750 -5.82 -34.41 48.01
C ASP A 750 -6.99 -33.78 48.81
N LEU A 751 -8.17 -33.60 48.19
CA LEU A 751 -9.28 -32.82 48.74
C LEU A 751 -10.67 -33.37 48.38
N TYR A 752 -11.61 -33.21 49.30
CA TYR A 752 -13.05 -33.28 49.04
C TYR A 752 -13.71 -31.95 49.42
N PHE A 753 -14.39 -31.27 48.50
CA PHE A 753 -15.00 -29.96 48.77
C PHE A 753 -16.30 -29.71 48.00
N TYR A 754 -17.11 -28.77 48.49
CA TYR A 754 -18.30 -28.28 47.78
C TYR A 754 -18.19 -26.77 47.55
N SER A 755 -18.46 -26.33 46.33
CA SER A 755 -18.63 -24.92 45.98
C SER A 755 -19.98 -24.64 45.32
N ASN A 756 -20.48 -23.41 45.50
CA ASN A 756 -21.58 -22.84 44.73
C ASN A 756 -21.12 -22.25 43.39
N SER A 757 -19.86 -21.85 43.33
CA SER A 757 -19.22 -21.15 42.21
C SER A 757 -17.72 -21.13 42.52
N ILE A 758 -16.96 -21.89 41.73
CA ILE A 758 -15.50 -21.88 41.73
C ILE A 758 -15.04 -21.69 40.28
N GLU A 759 -14.10 -20.79 40.09
CA GLU A 759 -13.55 -20.46 38.78
C GLU A 759 -12.61 -21.59 38.35
N LEU A 760 -12.78 -22.06 37.12
CA LEU A 760 -11.92 -23.04 36.47
C LEU A 760 -11.06 -22.31 35.45
N LEU A 761 -9.75 -22.32 35.68
CA LEU A 761 -8.73 -21.70 34.83
C LEU A 761 -7.75 -22.78 34.34
N SER A 762 -6.81 -22.41 33.46
CA SER A 762 -5.72 -23.31 33.05
C SER A 762 -4.99 -23.93 34.23
N GLY A 763 -5.01 -25.26 34.34
CA GLY A 763 -4.33 -26.03 35.40
C GLY A 763 -4.62 -25.65 36.86
N GLN A 764 -5.63 -24.82 37.14
CA GLN A 764 -5.93 -24.36 38.50
C GLN A 764 -7.39 -23.97 38.69
N LEU A 765 -7.89 -24.13 39.92
CA LEU A 765 -9.21 -23.64 40.32
C LEU A 765 -9.11 -22.72 41.54
N ILE A 766 -9.92 -21.65 41.53
CA ILE A 766 -9.86 -20.55 42.50
C ILE A 766 -11.28 -20.14 42.91
N GLY A 767 -11.54 -20.01 44.21
CA GLY A 767 -12.82 -19.48 44.68
C GLY A 767 -13.12 -19.75 46.15
N ASN A 768 -14.39 -19.62 46.53
CA ASN A 768 -14.85 -19.84 47.91
C ASN A 768 -15.63 -21.15 48.04
N VAL A 769 -15.21 -22.02 48.97
CA VAL A 769 -15.82 -23.32 49.23
C VAL A 769 -16.71 -23.27 50.49
N ARG A 770 -17.90 -23.88 50.44
CA ARG A 770 -18.79 -23.96 51.62
C ARG A 770 -18.30 -24.97 52.64
N ASN A 771 -17.77 -26.09 52.16
CA ASN A 771 -17.13 -27.12 52.96
C ASN A 771 -15.92 -27.66 52.20
N ILE A 772 -14.91 -28.11 52.93
CA ILE A 772 -13.69 -28.73 52.41
C ILE A 772 -13.12 -29.65 53.48
N MET A 773 -12.57 -30.80 53.08
CA MET A 773 -11.84 -31.72 53.94
C MET A 773 -10.71 -32.41 53.16
N ASN A 774 -9.82 -33.09 53.88
CA ASN A 774 -8.76 -33.88 53.28
C ASN A 774 -9.30 -34.99 52.36
N GLY A 775 -8.57 -35.26 51.28
CA GLY A 775 -8.69 -36.49 50.49
C GLY A 775 -7.81 -37.62 51.03
N PRO A 776 -7.81 -38.79 50.38
CA PRO A 776 -7.17 -40.02 50.87
C PRO A 776 -5.65 -39.92 51.02
N LYS A 777 -4.97 -39.07 50.23
CA LYS A 777 -3.52 -38.83 50.37
C LYS A 777 -3.16 -38.16 51.70
N LEU A 778 -4.12 -37.46 52.30
CA LEU A 778 -3.98 -36.67 53.53
C LEU A 778 -4.82 -37.23 54.69
N ASP A 779 -5.29 -38.48 54.61
CA ASP A 779 -6.03 -39.16 55.69
C ASP A 779 -5.24 -39.27 57.00
N SER A 780 -3.91 -39.23 56.93
CA SER A 780 -3.03 -39.21 58.10
C SER A 780 -3.03 -37.85 58.83
N VAL A 781 -3.43 -36.76 58.15
CA VAL A 781 -3.52 -35.41 58.70
C VAL A 781 -4.93 -34.86 58.42
N PRO A 782 -5.97 -35.40 59.07
CA PRO A 782 -7.35 -35.11 58.69
C PRO A 782 -7.73 -33.68 59.08
N PHE A 783 -8.33 -32.96 58.14
CA PHE A 783 -8.82 -31.59 58.34
C PHE A 783 -10.19 -31.36 57.73
N LYS A 784 -10.92 -30.37 58.26
CA LYS A 784 -12.22 -29.95 57.75
C LYS A 784 -12.46 -28.47 58.01
N ALA A 785 -12.76 -27.70 56.96
CA ALA A 785 -13.15 -26.30 57.08
C ALA A 785 -14.56 -26.05 56.51
N LYS A 786 -15.13 -24.89 56.87
CA LYS A 786 -16.35 -24.34 56.28
C LYS A 786 -16.10 -22.89 55.89
N LEU A 787 -16.70 -22.42 54.79
CA LEU A 787 -16.56 -21.03 54.31
C LEU A 787 -15.08 -20.60 54.25
N ALA A 788 -14.32 -21.26 53.38
CA ALA A 788 -12.90 -21.00 53.17
C ALA A 788 -12.63 -20.54 51.73
N GLY A 789 -11.55 -19.78 51.52
CA GLY A 789 -11.00 -19.57 50.18
C GLY A 789 -10.14 -20.78 49.79
N LEU A 790 -10.24 -21.23 48.54
CA LEU A 790 -9.42 -22.29 47.96
C LEU A 790 -8.70 -21.77 46.72
N HIS A 791 -7.42 -22.11 46.61
CA HIS A 791 -6.64 -22.11 45.38
C HIS A 791 -5.99 -23.49 45.27
N TYR A 792 -6.22 -24.21 44.18
CA TYR A 792 -5.74 -25.58 43.98
C TYR A 792 -5.15 -25.74 42.57
N THR A 793 -3.89 -26.19 42.46
CA THR A 793 -3.24 -26.55 41.18
C THR A 793 -3.14 -28.08 41.07
N PRO A 794 -4.06 -28.76 40.33
CA PRO A 794 -4.21 -30.22 40.43
C PRO A 794 -3.09 -30.99 39.74
N TYR A 795 -2.37 -30.37 38.81
CA TYR A 795 -1.21 -30.99 38.15
C TYR A 795 -0.03 -31.14 39.12
N ASP A 796 0.28 -30.09 39.89
CA ASP A 796 1.34 -30.10 40.90
C ASP A 796 0.93 -30.82 42.20
N ASN A 797 -0.39 -30.98 42.42
CA ASN A 797 -1.01 -31.44 43.65
C ASN A 797 -0.81 -30.45 44.82
N ASN A 798 -0.80 -29.14 44.54
CA ASN A 798 -0.58 -28.09 45.54
C ASN A 798 -1.88 -27.32 45.83
N PHE A 799 -2.17 -27.03 47.09
CA PHE A 799 -3.34 -26.21 47.44
C PHE A 799 -3.07 -25.22 48.57
N LEU A 800 -3.89 -24.18 48.64
CA LEU A 800 -3.94 -23.17 49.69
C LEU A 800 -5.39 -22.95 50.13
N ILE A 801 -5.66 -23.19 51.41
CA ILE A 801 -6.95 -23.02 52.07
C ILE A 801 -6.85 -21.85 53.06
N LYS A 802 -7.62 -20.79 52.83
CA LYS A 802 -7.63 -19.57 53.66
C LYS A 802 -8.86 -19.52 54.56
N SER A 803 -8.66 -19.52 55.88
CA SER A 803 -9.75 -19.48 56.88
C SER A 803 -10.05 -18.07 57.39
N ASN A 804 -10.45 -17.18 56.48
CA ASN A 804 -10.70 -15.75 56.75
C ASN A 804 -11.68 -15.51 57.93
N ASN A 805 -12.90 -16.07 57.80
CA ASN A 805 -14.02 -15.87 58.73
C ASN A 805 -14.42 -17.15 59.49
N SER A 806 -13.60 -18.19 59.40
CA SER A 806 -13.89 -19.53 59.90
C SER A 806 -12.67 -20.13 60.62
N THR A 807 -12.80 -21.39 61.06
CA THR A 807 -11.68 -22.19 61.54
C THR A 807 -11.61 -23.49 60.73
N ILE A 808 -10.38 -23.97 60.54
CA ILE A 808 -10.09 -25.31 60.05
C ILE A 808 -10.00 -26.22 61.27
N ASN A 809 -10.88 -27.22 61.34
CA ASN A 809 -10.78 -28.27 62.33
C ASN A 809 -9.72 -29.28 61.86
N LEU A 810 -8.66 -29.46 62.63
CA LEU A 810 -7.57 -30.43 62.41
C LEU A 810 -7.68 -31.55 63.45
N TYR A 811 -7.35 -32.79 63.07
CA TYR A 811 -7.39 -34.00 63.90
C TYR A 811 -8.63 -34.13 64.80
N GLN A 812 -9.79 -33.68 64.32
CA GLN A 812 -11.09 -33.61 65.03
C GLN A 812 -11.17 -32.62 66.21
N ASP A 813 -10.08 -32.44 66.98
CA ASP A 813 -10.08 -31.72 68.26
C ASP A 813 -9.50 -30.29 68.21
N TYR A 814 -8.80 -29.89 67.13
CA TYR A 814 -8.01 -28.65 67.09
C TYR A 814 -8.61 -27.59 66.15
N ASN A 815 -8.79 -26.36 66.62
CA ASN A 815 -9.33 -25.26 65.80
C ASN A 815 -8.21 -24.34 65.32
N PHE A 816 -7.75 -24.55 64.09
CA PHE A 816 -6.79 -23.69 63.42
C PHE A 816 -7.46 -22.50 62.75
N LYS A 817 -6.85 -21.31 62.85
CA LYS A 817 -7.24 -20.11 62.11
C LYS A 817 -6.00 -19.52 61.45
N GLY A 818 -6.04 -19.40 60.12
CA GLY A 818 -4.94 -18.96 59.27
C GLY A 818 -5.01 -19.58 57.88
N ASP A 819 -3.85 -19.65 57.24
CA ASP A 819 -3.67 -20.22 55.92
C ASP A 819 -3.06 -21.63 56.08
N LEU A 820 -3.71 -22.65 55.51
CA LEU A 820 -3.24 -24.03 55.45
C LEU A 820 -2.86 -24.34 54.00
N TYR A 821 -1.65 -24.84 53.75
CA TYR A 821 -1.17 -25.12 52.40
C TYR A 821 -0.47 -26.47 52.31
N PHE A 822 -0.51 -27.04 51.11
CA PHE A 822 0.10 -28.30 50.75
C PHE A 822 0.97 -28.10 49.52
N ASP A 823 2.21 -28.55 49.58
CA ASP A 823 3.24 -28.38 48.53
C ASP A 823 3.49 -29.66 47.70
N GLY A 824 2.50 -30.56 47.72
CA GLY A 824 2.55 -31.87 47.07
C GLY A 824 3.14 -32.97 47.96
N ASN A 825 3.88 -32.63 49.01
CA ASN A 825 4.46 -33.60 49.98
C ASN A 825 3.98 -33.35 51.42
N ASP A 826 4.05 -32.11 51.88
CA ASP A 826 3.98 -31.74 53.29
C ASP A 826 2.83 -30.75 53.56
N LEU A 827 2.03 -31.03 54.60
CA LEU A 827 0.94 -30.13 55.02
C LEU A 827 1.45 -29.12 56.04
N ASN A 828 1.34 -27.85 55.67
CA ASN A 828 1.89 -26.71 56.40
C ASN A 828 0.81 -25.66 56.66
N GLY A 829 1.06 -24.72 57.56
CA GLY A 829 0.19 -23.56 57.73
C GLY A 829 0.80 -22.42 58.54
N GLY A 830 0.29 -21.21 58.34
CA GLY A 830 0.62 -20.02 59.11
C GLY A 830 -0.62 -19.47 59.81
N GLY A 831 -0.58 -19.35 61.13
CA GLY A 831 -1.71 -18.89 61.92
C GLY A 831 -1.71 -19.38 63.37
N SER A 832 -2.90 -19.65 63.89
CA SER A 832 -3.18 -19.93 65.30
C SER A 832 -3.96 -21.24 65.45
N LEU A 833 -3.34 -22.26 66.06
CA LEU A 833 -3.97 -23.51 66.48
C LEU A 833 -4.52 -23.36 67.91
N ASN A 834 -5.81 -23.56 68.10
CA ASN A 834 -6.50 -23.33 69.38
C ASN A 834 -7.18 -24.59 69.91
N THR A 835 -6.98 -24.85 71.20
CA THR A 835 -7.76 -25.82 71.99
C THR A 835 -8.43 -25.10 73.18
N ASN A 836 -9.17 -25.83 74.01
CA ASN A 836 -9.73 -25.30 75.26
C ASN A 836 -8.66 -25.00 76.33
N LEU A 837 -7.48 -25.62 76.23
CA LEU A 837 -6.43 -25.57 77.25
C LEU A 837 -5.23 -24.72 76.83
N TYR A 838 -4.87 -24.74 75.54
CA TYR A 838 -3.70 -24.04 75.01
C TYR A 838 -3.89 -23.57 73.57
N LYS A 839 -3.10 -22.56 73.20
CA LYS A 839 -2.99 -22.00 71.85
C LYS A 839 -1.53 -21.98 71.41
N ILE A 840 -1.28 -22.38 70.17
CA ILE A 840 -0.01 -22.25 69.43
C ILE A 840 -0.24 -21.21 68.33
N GLU A 841 0.64 -20.22 68.20
CA GLU A 841 0.57 -19.21 67.14
C GLU A 841 1.95 -19.02 66.51
N SER A 842 2.05 -19.24 65.19
CA SER A 842 3.29 -19.12 64.42
C SER A 842 2.99 -18.86 62.94
N SER A 843 3.94 -18.25 62.24
CA SER A 843 3.95 -18.14 60.77
C SER A 843 4.25 -19.47 60.08
N HIS A 844 4.85 -20.44 60.77
CA HIS A 844 5.27 -21.73 60.23
C HIS A 844 4.90 -22.86 61.21
N ILE A 845 3.82 -23.57 60.90
CA ILE A 845 3.38 -24.79 61.56
C ILE A 845 3.40 -25.93 60.54
N PHE A 846 4.04 -27.04 60.88
CA PHE A 846 4.10 -28.26 60.10
C PHE A 846 3.21 -29.33 60.76
N PHE A 847 2.39 -30.01 59.97
CA PHE A 847 1.36 -30.95 60.43
C PHE A 847 1.67 -32.36 59.92
N THR A 848 1.85 -33.30 60.85
CA THR A 848 2.13 -34.72 60.56
C THR A 848 1.22 -35.63 61.36
N HIS A 849 1.17 -36.91 60.98
CA HIS A 849 0.21 -37.88 61.55
C HIS A 849 0.25 -38.01 63.09
N ASP A 850 1.41 -37.79 63.68
CA ASP A 850 1.71 -38.00 65.10
C ASP A 850 2.23 -36.73 65.79
N ASN A 851 2.67 -35.70 65.04
CA ASN A 851 3.23 -34.46 65.59
C ASN A 851 2.73 -33.18 64.92
N ILE A 852 2.59 -32.13 65.72
CA ILE A 852 2.47 -30.74 65.25
C ILE A 852 3.74 -29.99 65.66
N MET A 853 4.49 -29.48 64.69
CA MET A 853 5.75 -28.78 64.90
C MET A 853 5.64 -27.32 64.50
N SER A 854 6.31 -26.41 65.21
CA SER A 854 6.37 -25.00 64.83
C SER A 854 7.63 -24.32 65.33
N ALA A 855 8.09 -23.33 64.56
CA ALA A 855 9.21 -22.46 64.92
C ALA A 855 8.70 -21.04 65.26
N ASP A 856 9.47 -20.28 66.03
CA ASP A 856 9.16 -18.90 66.45
C ASP A 856 7.73 -18.73 67.02
N ALA A 857 7.25 -19.75 67.72
CA ALA A 857 5.87 -19.85 68.16
C ALA A 857 5.62 -19.14 69.49
N VAL A 858 4.43 -18.55 69.60
CA VAL A 858 3.84 -18.12 70.87
C VAL A 858 2.97 -19.27 71.39
N PHE A 859 3.40 -19.89 72.48
CA PHE A 859 2.62 -20.91 73.18
C PHE A 859 1.96 -20.31 74.42
N THR A 860 0.67 -20.57 74.60
CA THR A 860 -0.10 -20.08 75.75
C THR A 860 -1.00 -21.16 76.31
N VAL A 861 -1.14 -21.22 77.64
CA VAL A 861 -2.01 -22.16 78.36
C VAL A 861 -2.97 -21.38 79.24
N VAL A 862 -4.25 -21.71 79.17
CA VAL A 862 -5.32 -21.09 79.94
C VAL A 862 -5.94 -22.08 80.94
N SER A 863 -6.54 -21.55 82.00
CA SER A 863 -7.25 -22.36 83.00
C SER A 863 -8.52 -22.97 82.41
N ASN A 864 -8.70 -24.27 82.63
CA ASN A 864 -9.91 -25.02 82.25
C ASN A 864 -11.16 -24.52 83.02
N ASP A 865 -10.98 -24.17 84.30
CA ASP A 865 -12.09 -23.78 85.20
C ASP A 865 -12.36 -22.26 85.20
N LYS A 866 -11.32 -21.44 84.99
CA LYS A 866 -11.40 -19.97 85.01
C LYS A 866 -11.18 -19.42 83.59
N LYS A 867 -12.27 -19.32 82.83
CA LYS A 867 -12.28 -18.87 81.43
C LYS A 867 -11.44 -17.60 81.21
N GLY A 868 -10.38 -17.72 80.41
CA GLY A 868 -9.50 -16.61 80.01
C GLY A 868 -8.34 -16.30 80.98
N LEU A 869 -8.18 -17.05 82.07
CA LEU A 869 -7.03 -16.92 82.97
C LEU A 869 -5.79 -17.57 82.36
N LEU A 870 -4.79 -16.77 82.01
CA LEU A 870 -3.52 -17.22 81.43
C LEU A 870 -2.59 -17.80 82.51
N LEU A 871 -2.32 -19.10 82.43
CA LEU A 871 -1.52 -19.86 83.39
C LEU A 871 -0.04 -19.93 82.98
N PHE A 872 0.25 -20.23 81.72
CA PHE A 872 1.61 -20.30 81.17
C PHE A 872 1.69 -19.56 79.83
N LYS A 873 2.84 -18.94 79.55
CA LYS A 873 3.18 -18.40 78.22
C LYS A 873 4.68 -18.53 77.91
N SER A 874 4.98 -18.91 76.66
CA SER A 874 6.27 -18.67 75.98
C SER A 874 6.07 -17.78 74.74
N SER A 875 7.12 -17.12 74.25
CA SER A 875 7.14 -16.45 72.94
C SER A 875 8.43 -16.77 72.20
N GLY A 876 8.35 -16.87 70.87
CA GLY A 876 9.49 -17.17 69.99
C GLY A 876 10.12 -18.54 70.20
N ALA A 877 9.41 -19.49 70.81
CA ALA A 877 9.91 -20.83 71.14
C ALA A 877 9.73 -21.79 69.95
N SER A 878 10.50 -22.88 69.88
CA SER A 878 10.08 -24.02 69.07
C SER A 878 9.13 -24.89 69.90
N VAL A 879 8.04 -25.34 69.28
CA VAL A 879 7.01 -26.17 69.90
C VAL A 879 6.85 -27.43 69.08
N GLU A 880 7.01 -28.58 69.73
CA GLU A 880 6.80 -29.91 69.19
C GLU A 880 5.74 -30.61 70.05
N TYR A 881 4.57 -30.85 69.46
CA TYR A 881 3.45 -31.50 70.13
C TYR A 881 3.26 -32.91 69.58
N SER A 882 3.58 -33.92 70.39
CA SER A 882 3.28 -35.32 70.09
C SER A 882 1.83 -35.66 70.47
N LEU A 883 1.03 -35.95 69.46
CA LEU A 883 -0.40 -36.25 69.54
C LEU A 883 -0.65 -37.56 70.32
N ASP A 884 0.10 -38.62 70.00
CA ASP A 884 -0.02 -39.94 70.63
C ASP A 884 0.38 -39.93 72.11
N ASN A 885 1.53 -39.32 72.41
CA ASN A 885 2.01 -39.20 73.78
C ASN A 885 1.17 -38.21 74.59
N LYS A 886 0.45 -37.29 73.93
CA LYS A 886 -0.24 -36.14 74.53
C LYS A 886 0.73 -35.30 75.37
N SER A 887 1.86 -34.96 74.78
CA SER A 887 2.95 -34.21 75.41
C SER A 887 3.50 -33.14 74.48
N ILE A 888 3.67 -31.93 75.01
CA ILE A 888 4.18 -30.78 74.26
C ILE A 888 5.57 -30.42 74.79
N LEU A 889 6.58 -30.56 73.95
CA LEU A 889 7.93 -30.06 74.19
C LEU A 889 8.01 -28.62 73.66
N ILE A 890 8.53 -27.72 74.49
CA ILE A 890 8.71 -26.30 74.17
C ILE A 890 10.16 -25.95 74.48
N ASN A 891 10.99 -25.77 73.45
CA ASN A 891 12.38 -25.39 73.66
C ASN A 891 12.51 -23.87 73.64
N LYS A 892 13.20 -23.32 74.64
CA LYS A 892 13.44 -21.89 74.78
C LYS A 892 14.33 -21.40 73.64
N SER A 893 13.99 -20.25 73.07
CA SER A 893 14.84 -19.53 72.12
C SER A 893 15.54 -18.36 72.81
N VAL A 894 14.81 -17.26 73.07
CA VAL A 894 15.37 -16.04 73.69
C VAL A 894 14.60 -15.64 74.95
N GLU A 895 13.27 -15.57 74.89
CA GLU A 895 12.45 -15.16 76.05
C GLU A 895 12.38 -16.25 77.13
N ASN A 896 12.33 -15.84 78.40
CA ASN A 896 12.05 -16.75 79.51
C ASN A 896 10.58 -17.20 79.48
N PHE A 897 10.32 -18.41 79.96
CA PHE A 897 8.95 -18.86 80.21
C PHE A 897 8.29 -17.98 81.28
N SER A 898 6.97 -17.86 81.24
CA SER A 898 6.22 -17.07 82.22
C SER A 898 5.03 -17.87 82.76
N LEU A 899 4.75 -17.68 84.05
CA LEU A 899 3.53 -18.10 84.72
C LEU A 899 2.77 -16.84 85.18
N PRO A 900 1.97 -16.20 84.29
CA PRO A 900 1.45 -14.86 84.54
C PRO A 900 0.53 -14.78 85.77
N HIS A 901 -0.27 -15.82 86.02
CA HIS A 901 -1.15 -15.86 87.20
C HIS A 901 -0.36 -15.81 88.52
N LEU A 902 0.75 -16.54 88.62
CA LEU A 902 1.62 -16.54 89.81
C LEU A 902 2.56 -15.32 89.87
N SER A 903 2.63 -14.51 88.80
CA SER A 903 3.63 -13.45 88.61
C SER A 903 5.08 -13.95 88.64
N TYR A 904 5.33 -15.07 87.97
CA TYR A 904 6.64 -15.70 87.84
C TYR A 904 7.20 -15.67 86.41
N PHE A 905 8.52 -15.53 86.29
CA PHE A 905 9.30 -15.87 85.10
C PHE A 905 10.26 -17.02 85.42
N ILE A 906 10.45 -17.93 84.47
CA ILE A 906 11.17 -19.18 84.64
C ILE A 906 12.17 -19.33 83.49
N ASP A 907 13.45 -19.44 83.86
CA ASP A 907 14.59 -19.53 82.96
C ASP A 907 15.17 -20.96 83.04
N PHE A 908 14.67 -21.80 82.15
CA PHE A 908 15.12 -23.17 81.87
C PHE A 908 15.22 -23.30 80.35
N GLU A 909 16.00 -24.28 79.86
CA GLU A 909 16.24 -24.45 78.42
C GLU A 909 15.04 -25.05 77.68
N SER A 910 14.22 -25.86 78.37
CA SER A 910 13.04 -26.51 77.78
C SER A 910 11.91 -26.69 78.79
N VAL A 911 10.72 -26.94 78.26
CA VAL A 911 9.51 -27.28 79.00
C VAL A 911 8.86 -28.51 78.38
N LEU A 912 8.53 -29.50 79.21
CA LEU A 912 7.70 -30.65 78.83
C LEU A 912 6.35 -30.54 79.53
N PHE A 913 5.30 -30.26 78.76
CA PHE A 913 3.91 -30.23 79.24
C PHE A 913 3.25 -31.59 78.99
N ASP A 914 2.99 -32.32 80.08
CA ASP A 914 2.24 -33.59 80.09
C ASP A 914 0.74 -33.28 80.18
N LEU A 915 0.01 -33.48 79.07
CA LEU A 915 -1.44 -33.23 79.00
C LEU A 915 -2.28 -34.32 79.68
N LYS A 916 -1.69 -35.48 80.01
CA LYS A 916 -2.37 -36.56 80.75
C LYS A 916 -2.39 -36.26 82.24
N LYS A 917 -1.32 -35.65 82.77
CA LYS A 917 -1.19 -35.21 84.17
C LYS A 917 -1.63 -33.78 84.42
N TYR A 918 -1.72 -32.94 83.39
CA TYR A 918 -1.88 -31.49 83.50
C TYR A 918 -0.71 -30.84 84.27
N GLU A 919 0.52 -31.27 83.96
CA GLU A 919 1.76 -30.84 84.61
C GLU A 919 2.77 -30.28 83.59
N ILE A 920 3.30 -29.10 83.87
CA ILE A 920 4.39 -28.47 83.11
C ILE A 920 5.70 -28.69 83.86
N ASN A 921 6.61 -29.48 83.30
CA ASN A 921 7.94 -29.72 83.85
C ASN A 921 8.97 -28.82 83.14
N PHE A 922 9.78 -28.10 83.92
CA PHE A 922 10.84 -27.23 83.44
C PHE A 922 12.18 -27.97 83.52
N LEU A 923 12.92 -28.03 82.42
CA LEU A 923 14.07 -28.93 82.24
C LEU A 923 15.24 -28.20 81.55
N ASN A 924 16.46 -28.55 81.95
CA ASN A 924 17.70 -28.20 81.25
C ASN A 924 18.29 -29.45 80.59
N TYR A 925 19.08 -29.27 79.52
CA TYR A 925 19.73 -30.37 78.80
C TYR A 925 20.83 -31.03 79.65
N ASP A 926 21.50 -30.27 80.51
CA ASP A 926 22.33 -30.82 81.60
C ASP A 926 21.48 -30.98 82.87
N PRO A 927 21.18 -32.21 83.31
CA PRO A 927 20.34 -32.46 84.50
C PRO A 927 21.00 -32.04 85.82
N PHE A 928 22.29 -31.67 85.82
CA PHE A 928 22.99 -31.12 86.98
C PHE A 928 23.01 -29.58 87.00
N SER A 929 22.48 -28.93 85.95
CA SER A 929 22.42 -27.48 85.86
C SER A 929 21.12 -26.92 86.44
N SER A 930 21.21 -25.93 87.32
CA SER A 930 20.03 -25.31 87.93
C SER A 930 19.43 -24.21 87.06
N GLY A 931 18.13 -24.31 86.75
CA GLY A 931 17.36 -23.21 86.19
C GLY A 931 17.11 -22.09 87.20
N ARG A 932 16.55 -20.96 86.75
CA ARG A 932 16.32 -19.75 87.55
C ARG A 932 14.85 -19.38 87.57
N LEU A 933 14.34 -18.98 88.73
CA LEU A 933 12.95 -18.58 88.92
C LEU A 933 12.91 -17.18 89.52
N TYR A 934 12.12 -16.30 88.90
CA TYR A 934 11.97 -14.89 89.26
C TYR A 934 10.53 -14.59 89.66
N THR A 935 10.30 -13.98 90.82
CA THR A 935 8.97 -13.50 91.24
C THR A 935 8.97 -12.01 91.61
N SER A 936 7.99 -11.27 91.10
CA SER A 936 7.83 -9.84 91.38
C SER A 936 7.06 -9.54 92.67
N LYS A 937 6.49 -10.55 93.35
CA LYS A 937 5.63 -10.35 94.54
C LYS A 937 6.39 -9.87 95.80
N TYR A 938 7.70 -10.04 95.82
CA TYR A 938 8.54 -9.91 97.02
C TYR A 938 9.59 -8.78 96.94
N GLY A 939 9.14 -7.52 96.91
CA GLY A 939 10.02 -6.35 97.05
C GLY A 939 9.82 -5.30 95.97
N LYS A 940 10.90 -4.56 95.64
CA LYS A 940 10.94 -3.59 94.52
C LYS A 940 11.65 -4.13 93.29
N THR A 941 12.46 -5.16 93.47
CA THR A 941 13.17 -5.91 92.42
C THR A 941 12.64 -7.35 92.47
N PRO A 942 12.59 -8.08 91.34
CA PRO A 942 12.24 -9.49 91.35
C PRO A 942 13.13 -10.27 92.33
N PHE A 943 12.54 -11.20 93.07
CA PHE A 943 13.25 -12.16 93.89
C PHE A 943 13.63 -13.35 93.00
N GLU A 944 14.93 -13.67 92.96
CA GLU A 944 15.51 -14.75 92.17
C GLU A 944 15.90 -15.92 93.08
N TYR A 945 15.63 -17.15 92.63
CA TYR A 945 16.13 -18.37 93.25
C TYR A 945 16.36 -19.46 92.21
N HIS A 946 17.07 -20.52 92.60
CA HIS A 946 17.54 -21.59 91.72
C HIS A 946 16.99 -22.95 92.12
N ALA A 947 16.72 -23.78 91.11
CA ALA A 947 16.21 -25.14 91.25
C ALA A 947 16.84 -26.06 90.21
N LEU A 948 17.11 -27.32 90.55
CA LEU A 948 17.41 -28.34 89.53
C LEU A 948 16.14 -28.75 88.78
N ASN A 949 15.04 -28.95 89.51
CA ASN A 949 13.76 -29.36 88.95
C ASN A 949 12.63 -28.43 89.40
N ALA A 950 11.75 -28.06 88.46
CA ALA A 950 10.50 -27.36 88.77
C ALA A 950 9.33 -27.96 87.99
N THR A 951 8.19 -28.10 88.65
CA THR A 951 6.95 -28.66 88.10
C THR A 951 5.78 -27.76 88.47
N TYR A 952 4.96 -27.40 87.49
CA TYR A 952 3.75 -26.60 87.68
C TYR A 952 2.50 -27.43 87.37
N SER A 953 1.73 -27.75 88.41
CA SER A 953 0.41 -28.39 88.30
C SER A 953 -0.63 -27.34 87.91
N LEU A 954 -1.32 -27.55 86.78
CA LEU A 954 -2.39 -26.64 86.33
C LEU A 954 -3.65 -26.76 87.20
N GLY A 955 -3.95 -27.98 87.69
CA GLY A 955 -5.16 -28.27 88.47
C GLY A 955 -5.14 -27.61 89.85
N ASP A 956 -4.01 -27.73 90.56
CA ASP A 956 -3.80 -27.04 91.84
C ASP A 956 -3.29 -25.60 91.66
N ASN A 957 -2.98 -25.19 90.41
CA ASN A 957 -2.29 -23.94 90.07
C ASN A 957 -1.03 -23.72 90.94
N LYS A 958 -0.23 -24.79 91.08
CA LYS A 958 0.80 -24.90 92.12
C LYS A 958 2.16 -25.16 91.47
N LEU A 959 3.09 -24.22 91.66
CA LEU A 959 4.48 -24.36 91.24
C LEU A 959 5.29 -25.01 92.37
N CYS A 960 5.72 -26.24 92.17
CA CYS A 960 6.58 -26.98 93.07
C CYS A 960 8.02 -27.03 92.55
N VAL A 961 8.97 -27.02 93.47
CA VAL A 961 10.41 -27.03 93.22
C VAL A 961 11.05 -28.11 94.08
N SER A 962 11.92 -28.91 93.48
CA SER A 962 12.69 -29.95 94.15
C SER A 962 14.20 -29.78 93.90
N ASP A 963 14.98 -30.27 94.87
CA ASP A 963 16.43 -30.04 94.96
C ASP A 963 16.79 -28.55 94.87
N GLY A 964 15.97 -27.71 95.53
CA GLY A 964 16.10 -26.26 95.54
C GLY A 964 17.32 -25.77 96.30
N ILE A 965 18.02 -24.80 95.72
CA ILE A 965 19.12 -24.09 96.37
C ILE A 965 18.55 -23.18 97.47
N GLN A 966 19.33 -22.95 98.53
CA GLN A 966 18.96 -22.08 99.66
C GLN A 966 18.39 -20.73 99.21
N LEU A 967 17.20 -20.38 99.71
CA LEU A 967 16.56 -19.11 99.40
C LEU A 967 17.28 -17.95 100.11
N ASP A 968 17.77 -16.97 99.33
CA ASP A 968 18.49 -15.80 99.84
C ASP A 968 17.54 -14.75 100.41
N ILE A 969 17.09 -14.94 101.66
CA ILE A 969 16.21 -13.99 102.34
C ILE A 969 17.01 -13.01 103.23
N LYS A 970 16.42 -11.89 103.66
CA LYS A 970 17.17 -10.71 104.15
C LYS A 970 18.22 -10.94 105.23
N ARG A 971 17.96 -11.81 106.20
CA ARG A 971 18.85 -12.06 107.36
C ARG A 971 19.29 -13.52 107.46
N TYR A 972 18.85 -14.37 106.53
CA TYR A 972 19.03 -15.81 106.60
C TYR A 972 19.21 -16.38 105.19
N TRP A 973 19.92 -17.49 105.05
CA TRP A 973 19.62 -18.44 103.99
C TRP A 973 18.58 -19.41 104.53
N LEU A 974 17.51 -19.67 103.78
CA LEU A 974 16.44 -20.60 104.16
C LEU A 974 16.59 -21.87 103.32
N GLN A 975 16.82 -23.01 103.99
CA GLN A 975 16.77 -24.34 103.40
C GLN A 975 15.41 -24.97 103.77
N PRO A 976 14.55 -25.27 102.78
CA PRO A 976 13.33 -26.05 103.00
C PRO A 976 13.64 -27.46 103.52
N SER A 977 12.70 -28.08 104.22
CA SER A 977 12.75 -29.53 104.51
C SER A 977 12.85 -30.32 103.20
N ASP A 978 13.68 -31.36 103.19
CA ASP A 978 13.97 -32.22 102.03
C ASP A 978 14.39 -31.49 100.73
N ASN A 979 14.80 -30.21 100.83
CA ASN A 979 15.10 -29.32 99.71
C ASN A 979 13.93 -29.10 98.73
N GLN A 980 12.68 -29.32 99.16
CA GLN A 980 11.50 -29.14 98.32
C GLN A 980 10.53 -28.14 98.94
N PHE A 981 9.81 -27.41 98.10
CA PHE A 981 8.70 -26.54 98.51
C PHE A 981 7.78 -26.25 97.33
N CYS A 982 6.61 -25.67 97.62
CA CYS A 982 5.71 -25.20 96.57
C CYS A 982 5.19 -23.78 96.86
N VAL A 983 4.87 -23.09 95.78
CA VAL A 983 4.22 -21.78 95.77
C VAL A 983 2.69 -22.00 95.78
N LEU A 984 1.97 -21.19 96.54
CA LEU A 984 0.51 -21.16 96.62
C LEU A 984 -0.12 -20.67 95.30
N ASP A 985 -1.42 -20.90 95.13
CA ASP A 985 -2.20 -20.53 93.94
C ASP A 985 -2.14 -19.02 93.61
N ASN A 986 -1.93 -18.19 94.63
CA ASN A 986 -1.79 -16.76 94.47
C ASN A 986 -0.36 -16.30 94.08
N GLY A 987 0.63 -17.20 94.05
CA GLY A 987 2.05 -16.91 93.79
C GLY A 987 2.93 -16.61 95.01
N ASP A 988 2.41 -16.66 96.24
CA ASP A 988 3.20 -16.55 97.47
C ASP A 988 3.82 -17.89 97.87
N PHE A 989 4.98 -17.89 98.53
CA PHE A 989 5.52 -19.11 99.14
C PHE A 989 4.57 -19.64 100.23
N SER A 990 4.44 -20.95 100.35
CA SER A 990 3.76 -21.57 101.49
C SER A 990 4.50 -21.29 102.81
N VAL A 991 3.92 -21.72 103.93
CA VAL A 991 4.72 -21.98 105.12
C VAL A 991 5.76 -23.05 104.75
N PHE A 992 7.03 -22.80 105.11
CA PHE A 992 8.09 -23.79 105.03
C PHE A 992 8.13 -24.52 106.36
N GLU A 993 7.52 -25.70 106.41
CA GLU A 993 7.48 -26.55 107.60
C GLU A 993 8.88 -27.14 107.88
N ASN A 994 9.27 -27.22 109.15
CA ASN A 994 10.57 -27.77 109.59
C ASN A 994 11.83 -27.19 108.86
N ALA A 995 11.74 -25.95 108.37
CA ALA A 995 12.83 -25.32 107.62
C ALA A 995 14.07 -25.03 108.49
N SER A 996 15.24 -25.09 107.85
CA SER A 996 16.52 -24.72 108.44
C SER A 996 16.97 -23.33 107.98
N LEU A 997 17.08 -22.38 108.90
CA LEU A 997 17.62 -21.04 108.63
C LEU A 997 19.07 -20.91 109.08
N ILE A 998 19.93 -20.44 108.19
CA ILE A 998 21.33 -20.10 108.46
C ILE A 998 21.44 -18.58 108.56
N LYS A 999 21.68 -18.04 109.76
CA LYS A 999 21.70 -16.59 109.99
C LYS A 999 22.95 -15.90 109.43
N LYS A 1000 22.76 -15.08 108.40
CA LYS A 1000 23.80 -14.24 107.78
C LYS A 1000 24.46 -13.31 108.81
N ARG A 1001 25.73 -13.57 109.12
CA ARG A 1001 26.54 -12.78 110.06
C ARG A 1001 27.95 -12.54 109.52
N PHE A 1002 28.44 -11.31 109.64
CA PHE A 1002 29.73 -10.90 109.08
C PHE A 1002 30.97 -11.43 109.84
N LEU A 1003 30.79 -12.00 111.04
CA LEU A 1003 31.88 -12.46 111.91
C LEU A 1003 31.53 -13.81 112.56
N ARG A 1004 32.10 -14.87 111.96
CA ARG A 1004 32.11 -16.30 112.32
C ARG A 1004 31.45 -16.71 113.65
N LYS A 1005 30.17 -17.07 113.57
CA LYS A 1005 29.49 -18.19 114.25
C LYS A 1005 28.04 -18.16 113.78
N ASP A 1006 27.78 -18.88 112.69
CA ASP A 1006 26.45 -18.98 112.12
C ASP A 1006 25.54 -19.70 113.11
N LYS A 1007 24.39 -19.09 113.40
CA LYS A 1007 23.36 -19.77 114.19
C LYS A 1007 22.44 -20.46 113.20
N LEU A 1008 22.61 -21.78 113.07
CA LEU A 1008 21.59 -22.65 112.50
C LEU A 1008 20.36 -22.61 113.40
N ILE A 1009 19.20 -22.48 112.80
CA ILE A 1009 17.89 -22.63 113.43
C ILE A 1009 17.17 -23.68 112.58
N SER A 1010 17.23 -24.94 113.01
CA SER A 1010 16.50 -26.06 112.40
C SER A 1010 15.08 -26.16 112.96
N ASP A 1011 14.25 -26.99 112.32
CA ASP A 1011 12.98 -27.47 112.87
C ASP A 1011 12.04 -26.32 113.25
N LYS A 1012 11.89 -25.37 112.33
CA LYS A 1012 11.00 -24.22 112.48
C LYS A 1012 10.09 -24.04 111.28
N ASP A 1013 8.83 -23.76 111.57
CA ASP A 1013 7.85 -23.37 110.58
C ASP A 1013 7.98 -21.88 110.30
N VAL A 1014 8.30 -21.57 109.04
CA VAL A 1014 8.65 -20.22 108.59
C VAL A 1014 7.67 -19.75 107.54
N PHE A 1015 7.10 -18.55 107.73
CA PHE A 1015 6.43 -17.85 106.64
C PHE A 1015 7.24 -16.63 106.20
N LEU A 1016 7.18 -16.31 104.92
CA LEU A 1016 7.89 -15.18 104.33
C LEU A 1016 6.96 -13.99 104.12
N THR A 1017 7.23 -12.89 104.84
CA THR A 1017 6.56 -11.61 104.57
C THR A 1017 6.90 -11.07 103.18
N ASN A 1018 6.04 -10.22 102.61
CA ASN A 1018 6.23 -9.52 101.31
C ASN A 1018 7.53 -8.66 101.24
N LYS A 1019 8.27 -8.55 102.34
CA LYS A 1019 9.57 -7.88 102.43
C LYS A 1019 10.75 -8.86 102.58
N LEU A 1020 10.57 -10.16 102.27
CA LEU A 1020 11.58 -11.24 102.42
C LEU A 1020 12.20 -11.29 103.82
N LYS A 1021 11.36 -11.15 104.85
CA LYS A 1021 11.72 -11.53 106.22
C LYS A 1021 11.01 -12.84 106.55
N ALA A 1022 11.78 -13.80 107.06
CA ALA A 1022 11.27 -14.92 107.82
C ALA A 1022 10.74 -14.42 109.16
N ASP A 1023 9.46 -14.68 109.40
CA ASP A 1023 8.85 -14.64 110.72
C ASP A 1023 8.50 -16.08 111.12
N PHE A 1024 8.61 -16.37 112.42
CA PHE A 1024 8.47 -17.71 112.98
C PHE A 1024 7.04 -17.96 113.44
N ILE A 1025 6.49 -19.11 113.09
CA ILE A 1025 5.31 -19.64 113.77
C ILE A 1025 5.81 -20.30 115.06
N ASN A 1026 5.35 -19.79 116.19
CA ASN A 1026 5.51 -20.47 117.48
C ASN A 1026 4.25 -21.30 117.74
N ASP A 1027 4.39 -22.43 118.41
CA ASP A 1027 3.34 -22.97 119.29
C ASP A 1027 3.01 -21.96 120.40
#